data_AF-A0A5N8X6G8-F1
#
_entry.id   AF-A0A5N8X6G8-F1
#
_cell.length_a   1.000
_cell.length_b   1.000
_cell.length_c   1.000
_cell.angle_alpha   90.00
_cell.angle_beta   90.00
_cell.angle_gamma   90.00
#
_symmetry.space_group_name_H-M   'P 1'
#
loop_
_entity.id
_entity.type
_entity.pdbx_description
1 polymer ?
#
loop_
_entity_poly.entity_id
_entity_poly.type
_entity_poly.pdbx_seq_one_letter_code
_entity_poly.pdbx_strand_id
1 'polypeptide(L)'
;MSTTGAPVAVLDFRGGREVPANAAELRRRVAERLPDSGHTGAEDLRFLVVDDPDGLTAHAEAYELVTASPTLGAVRLLCLVVGGLPGPRDQAAPPPDTGPVTGGAGRRLRLASVLRSSGTGVLWAADPRAGHDPRTADPDGETEAALRALTDLLRVPEVFDGVLSELRNAPVSVAALSLRVLEHDLSAAVRDRAWSTALTHFAGDDGPAGVPPLAQDLPPGLAELLGPGPERFTATLLRAGGPAETAHRACVQALGDLDEARADLDTATALLTGRRVAGQVPRTIERAVDALRRYREGAAGVLRDSGSPGIPSNEAFARLADAGVELPAEDGRSRVGGGPDEGLQRCAARLLTSGLPLRAAAAKLSALAERVAPVPAAARLHDLERACPEESLRRVTAGQTLYFARARAGHLALTALLAFLSALWPWPGTLLVLLTAAVFFLGGALAATTHPGRTAGGRTHQAGIARAAALLLGAAAGLGLDRLVTVPPAAGLAGVLLGVLGSVLCVAVWWRRAVGDWWEATGVTELRTFLADLDTVLADALRRQWWAADERTRCADGARTLAAVLRGAAAEAEAGQPASAVPEGHDGRQGGRGGSDGWADPRWDDSSWDEHSGDEYSWDGAAWGNADRPEDEQAAGYAEAASSTRPPARPESDGAPPAAPGRTPFRADGHPGGHPEGHLDGVPPVTDHRADPPWLDRGAGDGGPDLVPTLVADLADATVDALRRYTGTAGRRADGAVGAARAVSIGAAGTPSTMEAAVRQAIVAARVHLRHNGVVPAPPFARRDRLRGDPTALLGIGSQRVREALNTREQQARPLLLCPPAQLSLLSRDPAETRSITFAPQAVRSVVEAARPDGFDHDGTADRVVWTASGRFAGSLRLIPLRTGVVESVRVRTWADGNGKYTDNERSGEVTW
;
A
#
# COMPACT_ATOMS: atom_id res chain seq x y z
N MET A 1 27.94 8.03 12.58
CA MET A 1 27.37 9.09 11.72
C MET A 1 28.34 9.27 10.57
N SER A 2 28.09 8.62 9.43
CA SER A 2 28.84 8.86 8.21
C SER A 2 28.03 9.87 7.41
N THR A 3 28.50 11.10 7.35
CA THR A 3 28.02 12.09 6.38
C THR A 3 28.22 11.48 4.99
N THR A 4 27.13 11.13 4.30
CA THR A 4 27.14 10.89 2.86
C THR A 4 27.76 12.12 2.22
N GLY A 5 29.03 12.05 1.84
CA GLY A 5 29.69 13.17 1.18
C GLY A 5 29.19 13.33 -0.24
N ALA A 6 29.20 14.57 -0.74
CA ALA A 6 28.94 14.92 -2.13
C ALA A 6 29.53 13.92 -3.16
N PRO A 7 28.78 13.54 -4.21
CA PRO A 7 29.27 12.63 -5.25
C PRO A 7 30.51 13.18 -5.97
N VAL A 8 31.38 12.29 -6.46
CA VAL A 8 32.53 12.66 -7.29
C VAL A 8 32.09 12.79 -8.75
N ALA A 9 32.26 13.97 -9.35
CA ALA A 9 32.03 14.23 -10.76
C ALA A 9 33.28 13.88 -11.59
N VAL A 10 33.12 13.04 -12.61
CA VAL A 10 34.21 12.60 -13.49
C VAL A 10 34.19 13.37 -14.81
N LEU A 11 35.34 13.89 -15.25
CA LEU A 11 35.53 14.59 -16.52
C LEU A 11 36.73 13.98 -17.28
N ASP A 12 36.58 13.65 -18.57
CA ASP A 12 37.66 13.09 -19.39
C ASP A 12 38.21 14.13 -20.39
N PHE A 13 39.37 14.70 -20.09
CA PHE A 13 40.05 15.72 -20.92
C PHE A 13 41.00 15.11 -21.95
N ARG A 14 41.23 13.79 -21.93
CA ARG A 14 42.14 13.12 -22.87
C ARG A 14 41.75 13.41 -24.31
N GLY A 15 42.75 13.73 -25.14
CA GLY A 15 42.54 14.10 -26.55
C GLY A 15 41.54 15.24 -26.80
N GLY A 16 41.27 16.10 -25.80
CA GLY A 16 40.37 17.25 -25.93
C GLY A 16 38.86 16.94 -25.89
N ARG A 17 38.45 15.73 -25.47
CA ARG A 17 37.06 15.26 -25.56
C ARG A 17 36.05 16.07 -24.74
N GLU A 18 36.31 16.27 -23.45
CA GLU A 18 35.38 16.92 -22.52
C GLU A 18 35.92 18.18 -21.86
N VAL A 19 36.79 18.91 -22.55
CA VAL A 19 37.31 20.19 -22.04
C VAL A 19 36.18 21.24 -22.08
N PRO A 20 35.76 21.82 -20.95
CA PRO A 20 34.71 22.83 -20.93
C PRO A 20 35.23 24.16 -21.51
N ALA A 21 34.51 24.75 -22.46
CA ALA A 21 34.89 26.05 -23.02
C ALA A 21 34.50 27.23 -22.12
N ASN A 22 33.49 27.06 -21.25
CA ASN A 22 33.03 28.08 -20.32
C ASN A 22 32.33 27.49 -19.07
N ALA A 23 32.04 28.35 -18.10
CA ALA A 23 31.41 27.97 -16.83
C ALA A 23 29.94 27.49 -16.94
N ALA A 24 29.21 27.85 -18.01
CA ALA A 24 27.84 27.37 -18.21
C ALA A 24 27.83 25.92 -18.71
N GLU A 25 28.74 25.59 -19.62
CA GLU A 25 28.95 24.24 -20.11
C GLU A 25 29.43 23.29 -19.01
N LEU A 26 30.36 23.74 -18.16
CA LEU A 26 30.77 22.99 -16.97
C LEU A 26 29.56 22.70 -16.06
N ARG A 27 28.72 23.70 -15.77
CA ARG A 27 27.52 23.52 -14.94
C ARG A 27 26.53 22.52 -15.53
N ARG A 28 26.29 22.58 -16.84
CA ARG A 28 25.41 21.61 -17.54
C ARG A 28 25.96 20.18 -17.42
N ARG A 29 27.25 19.97 -17.70
CA ARG A 29 27.89 18.64 -17.62
C ARG A 29 27.92 18.10 -16.19
N VAL A 30 28.09 18.97 -15.21
CA VAL A 30 28.02 18.63 -13.78
C VAL A 30 26.58 18.23 -13.39
N ALA A 31 25.57 18.99 -13.82
CA ALA A 31 24.16 18.68 -13.56
C ALA A 31 23.70 17.36 -14.23
N GLU A 32 24.19 17.05 -15.42
CA GLU A 32 23.91 15.76 -16.09
C GLU A 32 24.52 14.55 -15.36
N ARG A 33 25.57 14.76 -14.57
CA ARG A 33 26.37 13.70 -13.93
C ARG A 33 26.11 13.53 -12.43
N LEU A 34 25.52 14.54 -11.80
CA LEU A 34 25.09 14.51 -10.40
C LEU A 34 23.58 14.27 -10.35
N PRO A 35 23.10 13.17 -9.73
CA PRO A 35 21.67 12.98 -9.53
C PRO A 35 21.09 14.11 -8.65
N ASP A 36 19.87 14.55 -8.96
CA ASP A 36 19.17 15.69 -8.32
C ASP A 36 19.10 15.62 -6.78
N SER A 37 19.29 14.43 -6.19
CA SER A 37 19.22 14.16 -4.75
C SER A 37 20.38 14.71 -3.91
N GLY A 38 21.39 15.34 -4.50
CA GLY A 38 22.59 15.84 -3.80
C GLY A 38 22.65 17.35 -3.53
N HIS A 39 21.65 18.14 -3.93
CA HIS A 39 21.71 19.60 -3.83
C HIS A 39 21.30 20.15 -2.46
N THR A 40 21.97 19.71 -1.38
CA THR A 40 22.02 20.53 -0.15
C THR A 40 23.17 21.50 -0.32
N GLY A 41 22.87 22.78 -0.55
CA GLY A 41 23.80 23.84 -0.98
C GLY A 41 24.92 24.24 -0.02
N ALA A 42 25.63 23.27 0.60
CA ALA A 42 26.74 23.50 1.52
C ALA A 42 27.81 22.38 1.49
N GLU A 43 27.81 21.47 0.51
CA GLU A 43 28.81 20.38 0.45
C GLU A 43 29.99 20.70 -0.50
N ASP A 44 31.21 20.34 -0.09
CA ASP A 44 32.44 20.41 -0.90
C ASP A 44 32.29 19.57 -2.19
N LEU A 45 32.40 20.19 -3.37
CA LEU A 45 32.40 19.45 -4.63
C LEU A 45 33.72 18.73 -4.87
N ARG A 46 33.61 17.47 -5.32
CA ARG A 46 34.74 16.60 -5.67
C ARG A 46 34.78 16.38 -7.19
N PHE A 47 35.91 16.71 -7.82
CA PHE A 47 36.14 16.50 -9.25
C PHE A 47 37.29 15.51 -9.46
N LEU A 48 37.04 14.49 -10.30
CA LEU A 48 38.05 13.59 -10.83
C LEU A 48 38.23 13.90 -12.32
N VAL A 49 39.40 14.40 -12.70
CA VAL A 49 39.73 14.72 -14.10
C VAL A 49 40.72 13.70 -14.64
N VAL A 50 40.42 13.07 -15.76
CA VAL A 50 41.34 12.17 -16.47
C VAL A 50 41.98 12.95 -17.62
N ASP A 51 43.31 12.98 -17.71
CA ASP A 51 44.02 13.74 -18.74
C ASP A 51 45.31 13.05 -19.19
N ASP A 52 45.89 13.52 -20.29
CA ASP A 52 47.18 13.08 -20.81
C ASP A 52 48.31 13.99 -20.28
N PRO A 53 49.59 13.53 -20.23
CA PRO A 53 50.71 14.34 -19.79
C PRO A 53 50.87 15.68 -20.53
N ASP A 54 50.56 15.71 -21.83
CA ASP A 54 50.61 16.93 -22.64
C ASP A 54 49.41 17.86 -22.34
N GLY A 55 48.26 17.27 -21.98
CA GLY A 55 47.03 17.96 -21.59
C GLY A 55 47.14 18.78 -20.30
N LEU A 56 48.00 18.36 -19.37
CA LEU A 56 48.25 19.07 -18.10
C LEU A 56 48.64 20.54 -18.25
N THR A 57 49.30 20.90 -19.36
CA THR A 57 49.61 22.29 -19.70
C THR A 57 48.66 22.89 -20.72
N ALA A 58 48.15 22.10 -21.67
CA ALA A 58 47.25 22.58 -22.71
C ALA A 58 45.85 22.97 -22.17
N HIS A 59 45.38 22.29 -21.13
CA HIS A 59 44.05 22.48 -20.54
C HIS A 59 44.07 23.38 -19.29
N ALA A 60 45.09 24.24 -19.13
CA ALA A 60 45.26 25.10 -17.95
C ALA A 60 44.01 25.96 -17.65
N GLU A 61 43.41 26.56 -18.68
CA GLU A 61 42.18 27.36 -18.54
C GLU A 61 40.98 26.54 -18.05
N ALA A 62 40.87 25.28 -18.48
CA ALA A 62 39.80 24.38 -18.03
C ALA A 62 39.97 23.98 -16.56
N TYR A 63 41.21 23.75 -16.10
CA TYR A 63 41.49 23.53 -14.69
C TYR A 63 41.20 24.76 -13.83
N GLU A 64 41.46 25.96 -14.34
CA GLU A 64 41.08 27.21 -13.69
C GLU A 64 39.55 27.36 -13.62
N LEU A 65 38.81 27.02 -14.68
CA LEU A 65 37.34 27.03 -14.65
C LEU A 65 36.75 26.06 -13.62
N VAL A 66 37.33 24.86 -13.48
CA VAL A 66 36.88 23.87 -12.48
C VAL A 66 37.17 24.35 -11.06
N THR A 67 38.36 24.91 -10.82
CA THR A 67 38.79 25.36 -9.49
C THR A 67 38.19 26.71 -9.07
N ALA A 68 37.87 27.59 -10.02
CA ALA A 68 37.32 28.92 -9.78
C ALA A 68 35.78 28.97 -9.73
N SER A 69 35.07 27.84 -9.80
CA SER A 69 33.61 27.78 -9.79
C SER A 69 33.02 28.35 -8.48
N PRO A 70 32.46 29.59 -8.45
CA PRO A 70 32.21 30.32 -7.20
C PRO A 70 30.89 29.94 -6.50
N THR A 71 30.07 29.07 -7.08
CA THR A 71 28.68 28.85 -6.64
C THR A 71 28.48 27.63 -5.73
N LEU A 72 29.53 26.88 -5.36
CA LEU A 72 29.39 25.48 -4.90
C LEU A 72 30.31 25.04 -3.73
N GLY A 73 30.85 25.94 -2.90
CA GLY A 73 31.68 25.56 -1.73
C GLY A 73 33.16 25.30 -2.05
N ALA A 74 33.90 24.63 -1.15
CA ALA A 74 35.32 24.35 -1.37
C ALA A 74 35.51 23.22 -2.40
N VAL A 75 36.23 23.50 -3.49
CA VAL A 75 36.46 22.55 -4.58
C VAL A 75 37.67 21.66 -4.29
N ARG A 76 37.50 20.35 -4.40
CA ARG A 76 38.56 19.34 -4.32
C ARG A 76 38.76 18.69 -5.68
N LEU A 77 39.97 18.70 -6.21
CA LEU A 77 40.29 18.21 -7.56
C LEU A 77 41.41 17.17 -7.51
N LEU A 78 41.14 16.00 -8.09
CA LEU A 78 42.13 14.94 -8.31
C LEU A 78 42.30 14.74 -9.82
N CYS A 79 43.53 14.91 -10.32
CA CYS A 79 43.84 14.68 -11.73
C CYS A 79 44.52 13.31 -11.89
N LEU A 80 43.92 12.41 -12.68
CA LEU A 80 44.49 11.13 -13.08
C LEU A 80 45.14 11.28 -14.45
N VAL A 81 46.47 11.21 -14.47
CA VAL A 81 47.30 11.38 -15.67
C VAL A 81 47.65 10.02 -16.24
N VAL A 82 47.26 9.80 -17.49
CA VAL A 82 47.40 8.50 -18.17
C VAL A 82 48.39 8.62 -19.32
N GLY A 83 49.34 7.69 -19.38
CA GLY A 83 50.31 7.62 -20.48
C GLY A 83 51.74 7.97 -20.08
N GLY A 84 52.66 7.54 -20.94
CA GLY A 84 54.09 7.70 -20.71
C GLY A 84 54.58 9.11 -21.02
N LEU A 85 55.58 9.57 -20.26
CA LEU A 85 56.30 10.80 -20.58
C LEU A 85 57.13 10.63 -21.87
N PRO A 86 57.00 11.53 -22.86
CA PRO A 86 57.73 11.44 -24.12
C PRO A 86 59.24 11.49 -23.89
N GLY A 87 60.00 10.70 -24.66
CA GLY A 87 61.46 10.69 -24.58
C GLY A 87 62.10 11.92 -25.25
N PRO A 88 63.36 12.26 -24.93
CA PRO A 88 64.08 13.34 -25.60
C PRO A 88 64.27 13.14 -27.12
N ARG A 89 64.09 11.91 -27.62
CA ARG A 89 64.16 11.56 -29.05
C ARG A 89 62.83 11.70 -29.79
N ASP A 90 61.71 11.79 -29.07
CA ASP A 90 60.36 11.90 -29.64
C ASP A 90 59.91 13.36 -29.80
N GLN A 91 60.64 14.31 -29.22
CA GLN A 91 60.46 15.74 -29.49
C GLN A 91 61.06 16.05 -30.86
N ALA A 92 60.21 16.42 -31.82
CA ALA A 92 60.62 16.96 -33.10
C ALA A 92 61.69 18.05 -32.90
N ALA A 93 62.74 18.00 -33.72
CA ALA A 93 63.92 18.85 -33.62
C ALA A 93 63.56 20.33 -33.35
N PRO A 94 64.17 20.99 -32.36
CA PRO A 94 63.94 22.42 -32.15
C PRO A 94 64.43 23.23 -33.37
N PRO A 95 63.80 24.37 -33.69
CA PRO A 95 64.26 25.26 -34.76
C PRO A 95 65.71 25.70 -34.53
N PRO A 96 66.50 25.92 -35.61
CA PRO A 96 67.97 26.02 -35.56
C PRO A 96 68.58 27.23 -34.81
N ASP A 97 67.77 28.05 -34.12
CA ASP A 97 68.24 29.28 -33.46
C ASP A 97 68.30 29.22 -31.93
N THR A 98 68.20 28.03 -31.33
CA THR A 98 68.46 27.87 -29.88
C THR A 98 69.81 27.22 -29.66
N GLY A 99 70.75 27.99 -29.09
CA GLY A 99 72.11 27.55 -28.77
C GLY A 99 72.15 26.30 -27.88
N PRO A 100 73.32 25.66 -27.75
CA PRO A 100 73.43 24.33 -27.12
C PRO A 100 73.05 24.42 -25.63
N VAL A 101 71.84 23.96 -25.30
CA VAL A 101 71.42 23.75 -23.91
C VAL A 101 72.20 22.55 -23.36
N THR A 102 73.32 22.86 -22.73
CA THR A 102 74.09 21.93 -21.91
C THR A 102 73.35 21.73 -20.58
N GLY A 103 72.43 20.78 -20.55
CA GLY A 103 71.75 20.35 -19.33
C GLY A 103 70.82 19.18 -19.63
N GLY A 104 71.12 17.99 -19.08
CA GLY A 104 70.43 16.74 -19.38
C GLY A 104 68.90 16.85 -19.30
N ALA A 105 68.25 16.89 -20.47
CA ALA A 105 66.80 16.83 -20.58
C ALA A 105 66.34 15.40 -20.29
N GLY A 106 66.21 15.05 -19.00
CA GLY A 106 65.48 13.86 -18.59
C GLY A 106 63.98 14.00 -18.89
N ARG A 107 63.25 12.89 -18.94
CA ARG A 107 61.76 12.89 -18.98
C ARG A 107 61.23 13.69 -17.78
N ARG A 108 60.45 14.74 -18.02
CA ARG A 108 59.85 15.61 -16.97
C ARG A 108 58.34 15.71 -17.15
N LEU A 109 57.60 15.72 -16.03
CA LEU A 109 56.17 15.98 -16.00
C LEU A 109 55.94 17.48 -15.77
N ARG A 110 55.31 18.15 -16.74
CA ARG A 110 55.02 19.58 -16.67
C ARG A 110 53.62 19.80 -16.12
N LEU A 111 53.50 20.58 -15.04
CA LEU A 111 52.22 20.91 -14.42
C LEU A 111 51.91 22.40 -14.53
N ALA A 112 50.67 22.71 -14.91
CA ALA A 112 50.11 24.03 -14.76
C ALA A 112 50.09 24.45 -13.27
N SER A 113 50.31 25.73 -12.99
CA SER A 113 50.38 26.27 -11.62
C SER A 113 49.09 26.05 -10.81
N VAL A 114 47.94 25.97 -11.46
CA VAL A 114 46.63 25.73 -10.83
C VAL A 114 46.54 24.36 -10.13
N LEU A 115 47.27 23.35 -10.65
CA LEU A 115 47.31 21.99 -10.08
C LEU A 115 48.24 21.85 -8.85
N ARG A 116 48.79 22.96 -8.36
CA ARG A 116 49.59 23.03 -7.13
C ARG A 116 48.85 23.69 -5.95
N SER A 117 47.56 23.95 -6.09
CA SER A 117 46.74 24.49 -5.00
C SER A 117 46.54 23.47 -3.87
N SER A 118 46.17 23.94 -2.68
CA SER A 118 45.99 23.09 -1.49
C SER A 118 44.81 22.10 -1.59
N GLY A 119 43.93 22.26 -2.59
CA GLY A 119 42.81 21.37 -2.90
C GLY A 119 43.03 20.45 -4.11
N THR A 120 44.23 20.47 -4.71
CA THR A 120 44.56 19.71 -5.93
C THR A 120 45.62 18.64 -5.69
N GLY A 121 45.44 17.46 -6.28
CA GLY A 121 46.44 16.39 -6.31
C GLY A 121 46.52 15.72 -7.68
N VAL A 122 47.69 15.18 -8.03
CA VAL A 122 47.92 14.50 -9.32
C VAL A 122 48.38 13.07 -9.10
N LEU A 123 47.65 12.12 -9.68
CA LEU A 123 47.99 10.71 -9.74
C LEU A 123 48.51 10.39 -11.12
N TRP A 124 49.65 9.72 -11.19
CA TRP A 124 50.23 9.29 -12.46
C TRP A 124 50.10 7.77 -12.60
N ALA A 125 49.33 7.35 -13.59
CA ALA A 125 49.16 5.95 -14.02
C ALA A 125 49.69 5.84 -15.46
N ALA A 126 51.02 5.75 -15.60
CA ALA A 126 51.69 5.79 -16.89
C ALA A 126 51.31 4.62 -17.80
N ASP A 127 51.05 3.46 -17.21
CA ASP A 127 50.47 2.30 -17.88
C ASP A 127 49.39 1.66 -16.99
N PRO A 128 48.10 1.93 -17.24
CA PRO A 128 47.02 1.34 -16.47
C PRO A 128 46.86 -0.17 -16.71
N ARG A 129 47.52 -0.73 -17.73
CA ARG A 129 47.55 -2.17 -18.05
C ARG A 129 48.77 -2.89 -17.47
N ALA A 130 49.56 -2.23 -16.62
CA ALA A 130 50.78 -2.82 -16.07
C ALA A 130 50.55 -4.27 -15.64
N GLY A 131 51.37 -5.21 -16.15
CA GLY A 131 51.29 -6.65 -15.90
C GLY A 131 50.58 -7.48 -16.97
N HIS A 132 49.94 -6.87 -17.98
CA HIS A 132 49.29 -7.59 -19.09
C HIS A 132 50.29 -8.19 -20.08
N ASP A 133 49.92 -9.27 -20.79
CA ASP A 133 50.77 -9.85 -21.84
C ASP A 133 50.81 -8.90 -23.06
N PRO A 134 51.98 -8.40 -23.48
CA PRO A 134 52.12 -7.51 -24.63
C PRO A 134 51.69 -8.13 -25.98
N ARG A 135 51.28 -9.40 -26.02
CA ARG A 135 50.81 -10.11 -27.23
C ARG A 135 49.28 -10.05 -27.45
N THR A 136 48.52 -9.32 -26.65
CA THR A 136 47.07 -9.22 -26.81
C THR A 136 46.64 -8.43 -28.05
N ALA A 137 45.46 -8.78 -28.58
CA ALA A 137 44.98 -8.32 -29.88
C ALA A 137 44.35 -6.90 -29.88
N ASP A 138 43.90 -6.39 -28.72
CA ASP A 138 43.25 -5.07 -28.57
C ASP A 138 43.83 -4.27 -27.37
N PRO A 139 45.01 -3.65 -27.54
CA PRO A 139 45.69 -2.91 -26.47
C PRO A 139 44.92 -1.67 -25.99
N ASP A 140 44.17 -1.03 -26.89
CA ASP A 140 43.44 0.20 -26.59
C ASP A 140 42.15 -0.09 -25.80
N GLY A 141 41.43 -1.15 -26.16
CA GLY A 141 40.25 -1.61 -25.42
C GLY A 141 40.57 -2.06 -24.00
N GLU A 142 41.72 -2.70 -23.77
CA GLU A 142 42.20 -3.08 -22.44
C GLU A 142 42.60 -1.86 -21.60
N THR A 143 43.25 -0.87 -22.21
CA THR A 143 43.59 0.40 -21.55
C THR A 143 42.34 1.11 -21.07
N GLU A 144 41.32 1.20 -21.92
CA GLU A 144 40.06 1.84 -21.60
C GLU A 144 39.26 1.04 -20.54
N ALA A 145 39.34 -0.29 -20.55
CA ALA A 145 38.75 -1.13 -19.50
C ALA A 145 39.41 -0.92 -18.13
N ALA A 146 40.75 -0.88 -18.09
CA ALA A 146 41.51 -0.61 -16.87
C ALA A 146 41.27 0.80 -16.31
N LEU A 147 41.17 1.79 -17.20
CA LEU A 147 40.84 3.18 -16.81
C LEU A 147 39.43 3.31 -16.26
N ARG A 148 38.45 2.61 -16.85
CA ARG A 148 37.08 2.57 -16.33
C ARG A 148 37.05 2.00 -14.91
N ALA A 149 37.76 0.90 -14.67
CA ALA A 149 37.85 0.30 -13.34
C ALA A 149 38.56 1.21 -12.33
N LEU A 150 39.65 1.88 -12.72
CA LEU A 150 40.37 2.83 -11.88
C LEU A 150 39.53 4.08 -11.55
N THR A 151 38.81 4.58 -12.54
CA THR A 151 37.89 5.72 -12.38
C THR A 151 36.73 5.36 -11.45
N ASP A 152 36.15 4.16 -11.59
CA ASP A 152 35.11 3.66 -10.70
C ASP A 152 35.57 3.58 -9.24
N LEU A 153 36.82 3.14 -9.00
CA LEU A 153 37.41 3.10 -7.65
C LEU A 153 37.58 4.52 -7.08
N LEU A 154 38.15 5.44 -7.85
CA LEU A 154 38.39 6.82 -7.42
C LEU A 154 37.11 7.67 -7.34
N ARG A 155 36.01 7.17 -7.91
CA ARG A 155 34.68 7.78 -7.75
C ARG A 155 34.09 7.56 -6.36
N VAL A 156 34.62 6.62 -5.57
CA VAL A 156 34.22 6.41 -4.18
C VAL A 156 34.72 7.59 -3.33
N PRO A 157 33.82 8.41 -2.74
CA PRO A 157 34.21 9.66 -2.08
C PRO A 157 35.24 9.48 -0.96
N GLU A 158 35.13 8.39 -0.18
CA GLU A 158 36.05 8.12 0.93
C GLU A 158 37.46 7.75 0.44
N VAL A 159 37.56 7.04 -0.69
CA VAL A 159 38.85 6.71 -1.33
C VAL A 159 39.44 7.97 -1.96
N PHE A 160 38.61 8.77 -2.65
CA PHE A 160 39.02 10.05 -3.23
C PHE A 160 39.61 10.99 -2.16
N ASP A 161 38.89 11.20 -1.06
CA ASP A 161 39.33 12.08 0.03
C ASP A 161 40.58 11.52 0.73
N GLY A 162 40.66 10.20 0.89
CA GLY A 162 41.84 9.53 1.44
C GLY A 162 43.09 9.76 0.58
N VAL A 163 42.97 9.55 -0.73
CA VAL A 163 44.07 9.74 -1.68
C VAL A 163 44.51 11.21 -1.73
N LEU A 164 43.56 12.14 -1.81
CA LEU A 164 43.88 13.57 -1.83
C LEU A 164 44.54 14.03 -0.52
N SER A 165 44.10 13.50 0.63
CA SER A 165 44.72 13.77 1.93
C SER A 165 46.18 13.28 1.97
N GLU A 166 46.47 12.08 1.50
CA GLU A 166 47.84 11.55 1.47
C GLU A 166 48.74 12.29 0.47
N LEU A 167 48.22 12.67 -0.70
CA LEU A 167 48.97 13.49 -1.67
C LEU A 167 49.33 14.88 -1.14
N ARG A 168 48.46 15.50 -0.32
CA ARG A 168 48.74 16.78 0.32
C ARG A 168 49.89 16.71 1.33
N ASN A 169 50.07 15.55 1.96
CA ASN A 169 51.12 15.31 2.94
C ASN A 169 52.44 14.86 2.29
N ALA A 170 52.45 14.65 0.96
CA ALA A 170 53.64 14.29 0.20
C ALA A 170 54.48 15.53 -0.15
N PRO A 171 55.82 15.39 -0.29
CA PRO A 171 56.71 16.51 -0.61
C PRO A 171 56.44 17.14 -1.99
N VAL A 172 55.87 16.35 -2.90
CA VAL A 172 55.34 16.78 -4.20
C VAL A 172 53.93 16.22 -4.30
N SER A 173 52.92 17.05 -4.58
CA SER A 173 51.51 16.65 -4.74
C SER A 173 51.24 15.76 -5.98
N VAL A 174 52.26 15.04 -6.44
CA VAL A 174 52.27 14.15 -7.59
C VAL A 174 52.86 12.80 -7.15
N ALA A 175 52.12 11.72 -7.34
CA ALA A 175 52.59 10.38 -7.05
C ALA A 175 52.23 9.39 -8.16
N ALA A 176 53.10 8.41 -8.39
CA ALA A 176 52.80 7.24 -9.18
C ALA A 176 51.96 6.26 -8.37
N LEU A 177 51.02 5.61 -9.07
CA LEU A 177 50.02 4.76 -8.45
C LEU A 177 50.45 3.29 -8.46
N SER A 178 50.40 2.64 -7.31
CA SER A 178 50.48 1.19 -7.18
C SER A 178 49.25 0.67 -6.47
N LEU A 179 48.61 -0.37 -6.98
CA LEU A 179 47.32 -0.82 -6.43
C LEU A 179 47.08 -2.32 -6.61
N ARG A 180 46.27 -2.85 -5.70
CA ARG A 180 45.65 -4.18 -5.78
C ARG A 180 44.23 -4.05 -5.24
N VAL A 181 43.26 -4.49 -6.02
CA VAL A 181 41.83 -4.27 -5.75
C VAL A 181 41.09 -5.57 -5.95
N LEU A 182 40.29 -5.94 -4.95
CA LEU A 182 39.22 -6.90 -5.08
C LEU A 182 37.93 -6.12 -5.34
N GLU A 183 37.34 -6.34 -6.52
CA GLU A 183 35.97 -5.96 -6.81
C GLU A 183 35.05 -7.09 -6.37
N HIS A 184 34.21 -6.80 -5.38
CA HIS A 184 33.27 -7.70 -4.75
C HIS A 184 31.85 -7.23 -5.04
N ASP A 185 31.31 -7.62 -6.20
CA ASP A 185 30.00 -7.18 -6.68
C ASP A 185 29.32 -8.26 -7.54
N LEU A 186 28.04 -8.07 -7.80
CA LEU A 186 27.30 -8.88 -8.76
C LEU A 186 27.74 -8.51 -10.17
N SER A 187 27.88 -9.52 -11.04
CA SER A 187 28.02 -9.28 -12.47
C SER A 187 26.83 -8.46 -12.98
N ALA A 188 27.03 -7.65 -14.03
CA ALA A 188 25.96 -6.79 -14.55
C ALA A 188 24.72 -7.59 -14.97
N ALA A 189 24.92 -8.74 -15.61
CA ALA A 189 23.84 -9.66 -16.02
C ALA A 189 23.08 -10.24 -14.82
N VAL A 190 23.78 -10.69 -13.77
CA VAL A 190 23.16 -11.21 -12.54
C VAL A 190 22.39 -10.11 -11.82
N ARG A 191 22.95 -8.90 -11.76
CA ARG A 191 22.30 -7.74 -11.14
C ARG A 191 21.02 -7.34 -11.85
N ASP A 192 21.04 -7.26 -13.18
CA ASP A 192 19.86 -6.92 -13.97
C ASP A 192 18.78 -8.02 -13.88
N ARG A 193 19.18 -9.30 -13.89
CA ARG A 193 18.26 -10.43 -13.67
C ARG A 193 17.67 -10.45 -12.24
N ALA A 194 18.49 -10.21 -11.23
CA ALA A 194 18.04 -10.14 -9.84
C ALA A 194 17.09 -8.96 -9.64
N TRP A 195 17.37 -7.82 -10.28
CA TRP A 195 16.50 -6.65 -10.29
C TRP A 195 15.15 -6.94 -10.96
N SER A 196 15.13 -7.55 -12.15
CA SER A 196 13.87 -7.90 -12.83
C SER A 196 13.06 -8.94 -12.05
N THR A 197 13.73 -9.93 -11.46
CA THR A 197 13.08 -10.93 -10.60
C THR A 197 12.51 -10.27 -9.34
N ALA A 198 13.24 -9.37 -8.70
CA ALA A 198 12.76 -8.62 -7.55
C ALA A 198 11.56 -7.72 -7.88
N LEU A 199 11.57 -7.04 -9.04
CA LEU A 199 10.41 -6.27 -9.49
C LEU A 199 9.17 -7.15 -9.72
N THR A 200 9.35 -8.33 -10.30
CA THR A 200 8.26 -9.30 -10.54
C THR A 200 7.68 -9.79 -9.21
N HIS A 201 8.54 -10.20 -8.27
CA HIS A 201 8.11 -10.60 -6.93
C HIS A 201 7.46 -9.46 -6.14
N PHE A 202 7.94 -8.23 -6.32
CA PHE A 202 7.39 -7.04 -5.66
C PHE A 202 6.03 -6.64 -6.23
N ALA A 203 5.83 -6.73 -7.55
CA ALA A 203 4.54 -6.51 -8.20
C ALA A 203 3.51 -7.58 -7.79
N GLY A 204 3.94 -8.85 -7.84
CA GLY A 204 3.14 -10.06 -7.59
C GLY A 204 2.11 -10.35 -8.68
N ASP A 205 1.43 -11.48 -8.57
CA ASP A 205 0.36 -11.88 -9.50
C ASP A 205 -1.00 -11.27 -9.10
N ASP A 206 -1.90 -11.14 -10.07
CA ASP A 206 -3.32 -10.84 -9.83
C ASP A 206 -4.02 -12.05 -9.18
N GLY A 207 -3.84 -12.18 -7.87
CA GLY A 207 -4.53 -13.19 -7.06
C GLY A 207 -6.00 -12.86 -6.82
N PRO A 208 -6.83 -13.86 -6.42
CA PRO A 208 -8.24 -13.65 -6.12
C PRO A 208 -8.43 -12.59 -5.02
N ALA A 209 -9.60 -11.94 -5.01
CA ALA A 209 -9.97 -10.87 -4.09
C ALA A 209 -9.42 -11.12 -2.66
N GLY A 210 -8.49 -10.27 -2.24
CA GLY A 210 -7.75 -10.46 -1.00
C GLY A 210 -8.66 -10.43 0.22
N VAL A 211 -8.50 -11.40 1.11
CA VAL A 211 -9.23 -11.41 2.40
C VAL A 211 -8.94 -10.11 3.15
N PRO A 212 -9.97 -9.34 3.56
CA PRO A 212 -9.76 -8.08 4.24
C PRO A 212 -9.01 -8.30 5.57
N PRO A 213 -8.15 -7.35 5.99
CA PRO A 213 -7.46 -7.44 7.27
C PRO A 213 -8.46 -7.51 8.43
N LEU A 214 -8.13 -8.32 9.44
CA LEU A 214 -8.95 -8.44 10.64
C LEU A 214 -8.83 -7.16 11.50
N ALA A 215 -9.86 -6.86 12.29
CA ALA A 215 -9.86 -5.67 13.15
C ALA A 215 -8.68 -5.64 14.15
N GLN A 216 -8.23 -6.80 14.61
CA GLN A 216 -7.07 -6.95 15.49
C GLN A 216 -5.73 -6.59 14.83
N ASP A 217 -5.65 -6.66 13.50
CA ASP A 217 -4.44 -6.37 12.73
C ASP A 217 -4.37 -4.90 12.29
N LEU A 218 -5.42 -4.13 12.56
CA LEU A 218 -5.56 -2.75 12.14
C LEU A 218 -5.17 -1.78 13.26
N PRO A 219 -4.66 -0.58 12.92
CA PRO A 219 -4.46 0.50 13.88
C PRO A 219 -5.77 0.84 14.62
N PRO A 220 -5.71 1.27 15.90
CA PRO A 220 -6.89 1.44 16.75
C PRO A 220 -7.95 2.36 16.13
N GLY A 221 -7.55 3.46 15.48
CA GLY A 221 -8.49 4.38 14.80
C GLY A 221 -9.23 3.73 13.62
N LEU A 222 -8.59 2.81 12.88
CA LEU A 222 -9.26 2.06 11.80
C LEU A 222 -10.10 0.91 12.34
N ALA A 223 -9.64 0.25 13.41
CA ALA A 223 -10.39 -0.81 14.07
C ALA A 223 -11.70 -0.29 14.68
N GLU A 224 -11.69 0.94 15.22
CA GLU A 224 -12.88 1.62 15.72
C GLU A 224 -13.91 1.82 14.60
N LEU A 225 -13.48 2.29 13.41
CA LEU A 225 -14.37 2.51 12.26
C LEU A 225 -15.09 1.23 11.77
N LEU A 226 -14.47 0.07 11.99
CA LEU A 226 -15.02 -1.25 11.67
C LEU A 226 -15.91 -1.86 12.77
N GLY A 227 -15.88 -1.29 13.97
CA GLY A 227 -16.65 -1.77 15.11
C GLY A 227 -18.16 -1.52 14.98
N PRO A 228 -18.99 -2.14 15.83
CA PRO A 228 -20.45 -2.00 15.81
C PRO A 228 -20.97 -0.60 16.16
N GLY A 229 -20.09 0.39 16.36
CA GLY A 229 -20.40 1.71 16.89
C GLY A 229 -20.81 1.66 18.38
N PRO A 230 -21.07 2.82 19.01
CA PRO A 230 -21.50 2.87 20.39
C PRO A 230 -22.91 2.28 20.56
N GLU A 231 -23.09 1.37 21.53
CA GLU A 231 -24.37 0.70 21.82
C GLU A 231 -25.50 1.68 22.17
N ARG A 232 -25.16 2.89 22.65
CA ARG A 232 -26.11 3.94 23.07
C ARG A 232 -26.54 4.89 21.95
N PHE A 233 -26.21 4.59 20.69
CA PHE A 233 -26.55 5.46 19.56
C PHE A 233 -28.06 5.56 19.31
N THR A 234 -28.91 4.69 19.88
CA THR A 234 -30.30 4.48 19.43
C THR A 234 -31.36 5.39 20.07
N ALA A 235 -31.30 5.65 21.38
CA ALA A 235 -32.35 6.42 22.09
C ALA A 235 -32.28 7.94 21.86
N THR A 236 -31.21 8.42 21.24
CA THR A 236 -30.87 9.84 21.11
C THR A 236 -31.01 10.38 19.69
N LEU A 237 -31.37 9.54 18.71
CA LEU A 237 -31.42 9.92 17.29
C LEU A 237 -32.70 10.65 16.90
N LEU A 238 -33.78 10.43 17.63
CA LEU A 238 -35.06 11.08 17.33
C LEU A 238 -35.07 12.48 17.95
N ARG A 239 -35.18 13.50 17.11
CA ARG A 239 -35.27 14.89 17.52
C ARG A 239 -36.52 15.09 18.37
N ALA A 240 -36.36 15.69 19.54
CA ALA A 240 -37.49 16.03 20.40
C ALA A 240 -38.50 16.92 19.65
N GLY A 241 -39.72 16.40 19.42
CA GLY A 241 -40.78 17.11 18.70
C GLY A 241 -40.72 16.99 17.17
N GLY A 242 -39.78 16.23 16.61
CA GLY A 242 -39.72 15.93 15.18
C GLY A 242 -40.85 14.98 14.72
N PRO A 243 -41.10 14.86 13.40
CA PRO A 243 -42.16 14.02 12.87
C PRO A 243 -41.95 12.52 13.17
N ALA A 244 -40.71 12.01 13.10
CA ALA A 244 -40.40 10.62 13.43
C ALA A 244 -40.65 10.30 14.92
N GLU A 245 -40.24 11.18 15.83
CA GLU A 245 -40.51 11.06 17.26
C GLU A 245 -42.02 11.14 17.58
N THR A 246 -42.74 12.01 16.86
CA THR A 246 -44.19 12.15 17.04
C THR A 246 -44.93 10.89 16.60
N ALA A 247 -44.51 10.27 15.50
CA ALA A 247 -45.04 8.99 15.03
C ALA A 247 -44.71 7.84 15.99
N HIS A 248 -43.48 7.76 16.49
CA HIS A 248 -43.07 6.77 17.50
C HIS A 248 -43.88 6.92 18.79
N ARG A 249 -43.99 8.14 19.34
CA ARG A 249 -44.77 8.43 20.54
C ARG A 249 -46.25 8.09 20.37
N ALA A 250 -46.83 8.36 19.19
CA ALA A 250 -48.20 7.98 18.88
C ALA A 250 -48.39 6.45 18.88
N CYS A 251 -47.40 5.67 18.44
CA CYS A 251 -47.42 4.20 18.54
C CYS A 251 -47.37 3.74 20.00
N VAL A 252 -46.42 4.27 20.79
CA VAL A 252 -46.28 3.92 22.21
C VAL A 252 -47.55 4.25 22.98
N GLN A 253 -48.16 5.41 22.73
CA GLN A 253 -49.43 5.81 23.32
C GLN A 253 -50.56 4.87 22.90
N ALA A 254 -50.72 4.58 21.59
CA ALA A 254 -51.79 3.71 21.12
C ALA A 254 -51.65 2.26 21.62
N LEU A 255 -50.43 1.76 21.79
CA LEU A 255 -50.17 0.46 22.41
C LEU A 255 -50.45 0.50 23.92
N GLY A 256 -50.08 1.58 24.61
CA GLY A 256 -50.43 1.80 26.01
C GLY A 256 -51.94 1.82 26.25
N ASP A 257 -52.70 2.50 25.39
CA ASP A 257 -54.17 2.53 25.42
C ASP A 257 -54.77 1.12 25.26
N LEU A 258 -54.12 0.25 24.44
CA LEU A 258 -54.53 -1.15 24.28
C LEU A 258 -54.26 -1.98 25.53
N ASP A 259 -53.14 -1.75 26.20
CA ASP A 259 -52.79 -2.44 27.45
C ASP A 259 -53.73 -2.04 28.59
N GLU A 260 -54.07 -0.75 28.68
CA GLU A 260 -55.05 -0.24 29.64
C GLU A 260 -56.44 -0.85 29.36
N ALA A 261 -56.88 -0.86 28.09
CA ALA A 261 -58.14 -1.50 27.71
C ALA A 261 -58.16 -3.01 28.00
N ARG A 262 -57.02 -3.71 27.85
CA ARG A 262 -56.87 -5.12 28.23
C ARG A 262 -56.99 -5.30 29.74
N ALA A 263 -56.28 -4.50 30.52
CA ALA A 263 -56.29 -4.57 31.98
C ALA A 263 -57.70 -4.32 32.54
N ASP A 264 -58.42 -3.33 31.99
CA ASP A 264 -59.80 -3.04 32.34
C ASP A 264 -60.73 -4.21 32.04
N LEU A 265 -60.60 -4.83 30.86
CA LEU A 265 -61.44 -5.95 30.44
C LEU A 265 -61.12 -7.27 31.15
N ASP A 266 -59.90 -7.47 31.65
CA ASP A 266 -59.52 -8.68 32.39
C ASP A 266 -60.07 -8.68 33.84
N THR A 267 -60.69 -7.58 34.28
CA THR A 267 -61.41 -7.56 35.57
C THR A 267 -62.77 -8.24 35.47
N ALA A 268 -63.17 -8.97 36.52
CA ALA A 268 -64.49 -9.59 36.58
C ALA A 268 -65.64 -8.57 36.59
N THR A 269 -65.37 -7.37 37.12
CA THR A 269 -66.27 -6.22 37.12
C THR A 269 -66.56 -5.67 35.73
N ALA A 270 -65.69 -5.93 34.75
CA ALA A 270 -65.86 -5.51 33.37
C ALA A 270 -67.14 -6.08 32.71
N LEU A 271 -67.66 -7.21 33.19
CA LEU A 271 -68.96 -7.74 32.75
C LEU A 271 -70.13 -6.78 33.04
N LEU A 272 -70.01 -5.95 34.08
CA LEU A 272 -71.06 -5.03 34.50
C LEU A 272 -70.80 -3.61 33.99
N THR A 273 -69.56 -3.14 34.07
CA THR A 273 -69.19 -1.74 33.79
C THR A 273 -68.41 -1.56 32.49
N GLY A 274 -67.83 -2.62 31.94
CA GLY A 274 -66.87 -2.59 30.82
C GLY A 274 -67.49 -2.41 29.44
N ARG A 275 -68.81 -2.22 29.30
CA ARG A 275 -69.48 -2.08 27.99
C ARG A 275 -68.94 -0.90 27.16
N ARG A 276 -68.59 0.22 27.81
CA ARG A 276 -68.01 1.39 27.13
C ARG A 276 -66.61 1.09 26.61
N VAL A 277 -65.76 0.52 27.46
CA VAL A 277 -64.39 0.10 27.11
C VAL A 277 -64.43 -0.91 25.97
N ALA A 278 -65.26 -1.96 26.09
CA ALA A 278 -65.45 -2.97 25.05
C ALA A 278 -65.87 -2.37 23.70
N GLY A 279 -66.74 -1.36 23.67
CA GLY A 279 -67.13 -0.67 22.43
C GLY A 279 -66.05 0.22 21.82
N GLN A 280 -65.02 0.60 22.59
CA GLN A 280 -63.90 1.42 22.14
C GLN A 280 -62.72 0.57 21.63
N VAL A 281 -62.56 -0.67 22.13
CA VAL A 281 -61.44 -1.56 21.77
C VAL A 281 -61.19 -1.67 20.26
N PRO A 282 -62.20 -1.86 19.38
CA PRO A 282 -61.94 -1.96 17.95
C PRO A 282 -61.28 -0.71 17.36
N ARG A 283 -61.70 0.48 17.82
CA ARG A 283 -61.09 1.75 17.40
C ARG A 283 -59.68 1.90 17.96
N THR A 284 -59.43 1.43 19.18
CA THR A 284 -58.08 1.45 19.76
C THR A 284 -57.13 0.52 19.01
N ILE A 285 -57.61 -0.66 18.59
CA ILE A 285 -56.84 -1.60 17.73
C ILE A 285 -56.53 -0.95 16.38
N GLU A 286 -57.54 -0.38 15.70
CA GLU A 286 -57.36 0.33 14.43
C GLU A 286 -56.36 1.48 14.56
N ARG A 287 -56.46 2.30 15.63
CA ARG A 287 -55.51 3.38 15.92
C ARG A 287 -54.09 2.89 16.11
N ALA A 288 -53.88 1.78 16.81
CA ALA A 288 -52.56 1.22 17.02
C ALA A 288 -51.96 0.67 15.72
N VAL A 289 -52.75 -0.03 14.91
CA VAL A 289 -52.32 -0.51 13.59
C VAL A 289 -52.00 0.66 12.66
N ASP A 290 -52.83 1.70 12.62
CA ASP A 290 -52.60 2.89 11.79
C ASP A 290 -51.43 3.74 12.28
N ALA A 291 -51.19 3.81 13.60
CA ALA A 291 -50.01 4.48 14.15
C ALA A 291 -48.74 3.73 13.73
N LEU A 292 -48.72 2.40 13.87
CA LEU A 292 -47.57 1.57 13.50
C LEU A 292 -47.29 1.63 11.99
N ARG A 293 -48.34 1.61 11.15
CA ARG A 293 -48.22 1.80 9.69
C ARG A 293 -47.60 3.15 9.35
N ARG A 294 -48.09 4.23 9.98
CA ARG A 294 -47.52 5.58 9.79
C ARG A 294 -46.07 5.68 10.22
N TYR A 295 -45.70 5.03 11.33
CA TYR A 295 -44.30 4.99 11.77
C TYR A 295 -43.42 4.21 10.78
N ARG A 296 -43.88 3.04 10.30
CA ARG A 296 -43.18 2.25 9.27
C ARG A 296 -43.00 3.03 7.97
N GLU A 297 -44.04 3.72 7.50
CA GLU A 297 -43.97 4.56 6.28
C GLU A 297 -43.01 5.73 6.46
N GLY A 298 -43.04 6.39 7.63
CA GLY A 298 -42.09 7.44 7.98
C GLY A 298 -40.65 6.92 7.99
N ALA A 299 -40.39 5.80 8.65
CA ALA A 299 -39.07 5.16 8.67
C ALA A 299 -38.61 4.74 7.26
N ALA A 300 -39.50 4.18 6.44
CA ALA A 300 -39.19 3.84 5.05
C ALA A 300 -38.88 5.08 4.20
N GLY A 301 -39.58 6.20 4.41
CA GLY A 301 -39.27 7.50 3.80
C GLY A 301 -37.87 7.98 4.17
N VAL A 302 -37.55 7.98 5.47
CA VAL A 302 -36.21 8.34 5.97
C VAL A 302 -35.11 7.50 5.30
N LEU A 303 -35.25 6.17 5.24
CA LEU A 303 -34.24 5.30 4.64
C LEU A 303 -34.10 5.50 3.12
N ARG A 304 -35.18 5.86 2.42
CA ARG A 304 -35.20 6.07 0.97
C ARG A 304 -34.59 7.42 0.58
N ASP A 305 -34.93 8.46 1.34
CA ASP A 305 -34.51 9.85 1.08
C ASP A 305 -33.06 10.11 1.53
N SER A 306 -32.60 9.41 2.57
CA SER A 306 -31.21 9.48 3.04
C SER A 306 -30.27 8.53 2.30
N GLY A 307 -30.79 7.47 1.66
CA GLY A 307 -29.98 6.39 1.06
C GLY A 307 -29.78 6.44 -0.45
N SER A 308 -30.24 7.50 -1.14
CA SER A 308 -30.13 7.57 -2.60
C SER A 308 -28.70 7.93 -3.04
N PRO A 309 -28.07 7.14 -3.92
CA PRO A 309 -26.72 7.40 -4.41
C PRO A 309 -26.66 8.73 -5.17
N GLY A 310 -25.70 9.59 -4.83
CA GLY A 310 -25.45 10.86 -5.52
C GLY A 310 -25.97 12.13 -4.84
N ILE A 311 -26.65 12.03 -3.69
CA ILE A 311 -27.05 13.21 -2.90
C ILE A 311 -25.84 13.71 -2.10
N PRO A 312 -25.46 15.00 -2.17
CA PRO A 312 -24.36 15.54 -1.39
C PRO A 312 -24.70 15.48 0.12
N SER A 313 -23.70 15.19 0.96
CA SER A 313 -23.90 14.88 2.39
C SER A 313 -24.72 15.96 3.11
N ASN A 314 -24.48 17.24 2.82
CA ASN A 314 -25.21 18.38 3.42
C ASN A 314 -26.72 18.36 3.14
N GLU A 315 -27.14 17.98 1.92
CA GLU A 315 -28.54 17.89 1.55
C GLU A 315 -29.21 16.67 2.21
N ALA A 316 -28.48 15.56 2.33
CA ALA A 316 -28.95 14.39 3.07
C ALA A 316 -29.10 14.68 4.58
N PHE A 317 -28.18 15.44 5.18
CA PHE A 317 -28.30 15.91 6.57
C PHE A 317 -29.52 16.83 6.76
N ALA A 318 -29.78 17.75 5.82
CA ALA A 318 -30.97 18.62 5.87
C ALA A 318 -32.26 17.79 5.81
N ARG A 319 -32.34 16.80 4.90
CA ARG A 319 -33.49 15.90 4.79
C ARG A 319 -33.70 15.03 6.02
N LEU A 320 -32.63 14.57 6.67
CA LEU A 320 -32.70 13.85 7.95
C LEU A 320 -33.21 14.76 9.07
N ALA A 321 -32.74 16.00 9.13
CA ALA A 321 -33.20 16.98 10.10
C ALA A 321 -34.69 17.33 9.91
N ASP A 322 -35.15 17.45 8.66
CA ASP A 322 -36.56 17.65 8.29
C ASP A 322 -37.42 16.46 8.70
N ALA A 323 -36.90 15.24 8.59
CA ALA A 323 -37.54 14.03 9.09
C ALA A 323 -37.49 13.89 10.63
N GLY A 324 -36.82 14.82 11.33
CA GLY A 324 -36.70 14.81 12.78
C GLY A 324 -35.71 13.79 13.31
N VAL A 325 -34.67 13.47 12.55
CA VAL A 325 -33.53 12.65 12.99
C VAL A 325 -32.34 13.58 13.26
N GLU A 326 -31.90 13.68 14.51
CA GLU A 326 -30.71 14.42 14.91
C GLU A 326 -29.55 13.44 15.08
N LEU A 327 -28.52 13.59 14.23
CA LEU A 327 -27.27 12.87 14.40
C LEU A 327 -26.44 13.56 15.49
N PRO A 328 -25.76 12.81 16.38
CA PRO A 328 -24.90 13.42 17.40
C PRO A 328 -23.85 14.32 16.74
N ALA A 329 -23.69 15.55 17.24
CA ALA A 329 -22.63 16.45 16.79
C ALA A 329 -21.28 15.73 16.89
N GLU A 330 -20.41 15.96 15.90
CA GLU A 330 -19.02 15.49 15.87
C GLU A 330 -18.18 16.20 16.94
N ASP A 331 -18.55 16.08 18.22
CA ASP A 331 -17.81 16.69 19.31
C ASP A 331 -16.50 15.90 19.53
N GLY A 332 -15.43 16.42 18.92
CA GLY A 332 -14.08 16.34 19.47
C GLY A 332 -13.32 15.02 19.34
N ARG A 333 -13.73 14.07 18.48
CA ARG A 333 -13.02 12.78 18.33
C ARG A 333 -11.69 12.87 17.57
N SER A 334 -11.40 13.99 16.89
CA SER A 334 -10.17 14.20 16.10
C SER A 334 -8.86 14.41 16.90
N ARG A 335 -8.76 14.05 18.19
CA ARG A 335 -7.55 14.38 18.98
C ARG A 335 -6.83 13.23 19.71
N VAL A 336 -7.40 12.03 19.80
CA VAL A 336 -6.80 10.96 20.64
C VAL A 336 -6.09 9.86 19.84
N GLY A 337 -6.27 9.80 18.52
CA GLY A 337 -5.48 8.93 17.64
C GLY A 337 -5.33 9.58 16.27
N GLY A 338 -4.14 9.51 15.68
CA GLY A 338 -3.84 10.08 14.36
C GLY A 338 -4.94 9.76 13.33
N GLY A 339 -5.21 10.72 12.44
CA GLY A 339 -6.35 10.67 11.52
C GLY A 339 -6.43 9.38 10.69
N PRO A 340 -7.61 9.05 10.13
CA PRO A 340 -7.86 7.82 9.37
C PRO A 340 -6.83 7.61 8.25
N ASP A 341 -6.35 8.68 7.63
CA ASP A 341 -5.33 8.65 6.58
C ASP A 341 -3.96 8.16 7.10
N GLU A 342 -3.57 8.56 8.30
CA GLU A 342 -2.34 8.09 8.94
C GLU A 342 -2.48 6.61 9.34
N GLY A 343 -3.67 6.20 9.78
CA GLY A 343 -4.03 4.81 10.03
C GLY A 343 -3.88 3.95 8.76
N LEU A 344 -4.44 4.39 7.64
CA LEU A 344 -4.33 3.71 6.34
C LEU A 344 -2.90 3.59 5.87
N GLN A 345 -2.09 4.65 6.01
CA GLN A 345 -0.68 4.62 5.64
C GLN A 345 0.12 3.65 6.50
N ARG A 346 -0.11 3.62 7.82
CA ARG A 346 0.53 2.64 8.71
C ARG A 346 0.11 1.21 8.36
N CYS A 347 -1.15 1.01 7.96
CA CYS A 347 -1.64 -0.27 7.48
C CYS A 347 -0.93 -0.69 6.17
N ALA A 348 -0.92 0.19 5.16
CA ALA A 348 -0.22 -0.04 3.90
C ALA A 348 1.28 -0.32 4.11
N ALA A 349 1.94 0.47 4.96
CA ALA A 349 3.34 0.26 5.31
C ALA A 349 3.58 -1.08 6.01
N ARG A 350 2.66 -1.52 6.88
CA ARG A 350 2.72 -2.84 7.52
C ARG A 350 2.54 -3.96 6.50
N LEU A 351 1.61 -3.83 5.56
CA LEU A 351 1.40 -4.82 4.50
C LEU A 351 2.66 -4.97 3.64
N LEU A 352 3.22 -3.87 3.15
CA LEU A 352 4.44 -3.90 2.33
C LEU A 352 5.65 -4.44 3.09
N THR A 353 5.87 -4.00 4.33
CA THR A 353 7.00 -4.46 5.15
C THR A 353 6.85 -5.90 5.64
N SER A 354 5.64 -6.47 5.60
CA SER A 354 5.41 -7.90 5.85
C SER A 354 5.76 -8.80 4.64
N GLY A 355 6.23 -8.21 3.53
CA GLY A 355 6.60 -8.94 2.32
C GLY A 355 5.44 -9.28 1.39
N LEU A 356 4.27 -8.62 1.57
CA LEU A 356 3.18 -8.76 0.61
C LEU A 356 3.49 -8.01 -0.69
N PRO A 357 3.21 -8.61 -1.86
CA PRO A 357 3.37 -7.92 -3.13
C PRO A 357 2.36 -6.77 -3.27
N LEU A 358 2.67 -5.82 -4.14
CA LEU A 358 1.89 -4.60 -4.38
C LEU A 358 0.43 -4.90 -4.72
N ARG A 359 0.16 -5.85 -5.64
CA ARG A 359 -1.19 -6.23 -6.04
C ARG A 359 -2.00 -6.85 -4.89
N ALA A 360 -1.37 -7.72 -4.09
CA ALA A 360 -2.03 -8.31 -2.93
C ALA A 360 -2.33 -7.28 -1.84
N ALA A 361 -1.40 -6.33 -1.60
CA ALA A 361 -1.63 -5.22 -0.68
C ALA A 361 -2.77 -4.31 -1.18
N ALA A 362 -2.81 -4.01 -2.48
CA ALA A 362 -3.90 -3.24 -3.11
C ALA A 362 -5.26 -3.96 -2.99
N ALA A 363 -5.29 -5.28 -3.20
CA ALA A 363 -6.51 -6.08 -3.04
C ALA A 363 -7.04 -6.03 -1.61
N LYS A 364 -6.16 -6.17 -0.61
CA LYS A 364 -6.53 -6.05 0.81
C LYS A 364 -7.04 -4.65 1.18
N LEU A 365 -6.43 -3.59 0.64
CA LEU A 365 -6.90 -2.21 0.83
C LEU A 365 -8.24 -1.95 0.13
N SER A 366 -8.47 -2.57 -1.03
CA SER A 366 -9.76 -2.48 -1.73
C SER A 366 -10.87 -3.18 -0.93
N ALA A 367 -10.60 -4.38 -0.40
CA ALA A 367 -11.51 -5.10 0.48
C ALA A 367 -11.77 -4.35 1.80
N LEU A 368 -10.76 -3.64 2.34
CA LEU A 368 -10.93 -2.74 3.47
C LEU A 368 -11.83 -1.55 3.10
N ALA A 369 -11.64 -0.95 1.93
CA ALA A 369 -12.48 0.16 1.44
C ALA A 369 -13.94 -0.25 1.32
N GLU A 370 -14.23 -1.43 0.76
CA GLU A 370 -15.59 -1.98 0.66
C GLU A 370 -16.22 -2.22 2.04
N ARG A 371 -15.42 -2.68 3.00
CA ARG A 371 -15.90 -2.97 4.36
C ARG A 371 -16.14 -1.71 5.20
N VAL A 372 -15.36 -0.65 4.97
CA VAL A 372 -15.47 0.63 5.70
C VAL A 372 -16.49 1.56 5.05
N ALA A 373 -16.76 1.41 3.75
CA ALA A 373 -17.70 2.26 3.02
C ALA A 373 -19.09 2.28 3.69
N PRO A 374 -19.72 3.46 3.83
CA PRO A 374 -21.07 3.56 4.37
C PRO A 374 -22.04 2.77 3.48
N VAL A 375 -22.86 1.92 4.09
CA VAL A 375 -23.88 1.15 3.38
C VAL A 375 -25.11 2.03 3.18
N PRO A 376 -25.64 2.18 1.94
CA PRO A 376 -26.84 2.98 1.72
C PRO A 376 -28.02 2.45 2.52
N ALA A 377 -28.71 3.31 3.28
CA ALA A 377 -29.90 2.92 4.04
C ALA A 377 -31.01 2.31 3.16
N ALA A 378 -31.10 2.73 1.90
CA ALA A 378 -32.07 2.22 0.94
C ALA A 378 -31.93 0.70 0.71
N ALA A 379 -30.72 0.14 0.84
CA ALA A 379 -30.49 -1.30 0.71
C ALA A 379 -31.15 -2.12 1.83
N ARG A 380 -31.55 -1.48 2.94
CA ARG A 380 -32.17 -2.10 4.13
C ARG A 380 -33.70 -1.97 4.17
N LEU A 381 -34.31 -1.39 3.13
CA LEU A 381 -35.77 -1.32 3.02
C LEU A 381 -36.44 -2.71 3.12
N HIS A 382 -35.76 -3.75 2.63
CA HIS A 382 -36.24 -5.13 2.74
C HIS A 382 -36.21 -5.67 4.17
N ASP A 383 -35.22 -5.28 4.98
CA ASP A 383 -35.16 -5.69 6.39
C ASP A 383 -36.26 -5.00 7.22
N LEU A 384 -36.62 -3.76 6.87
CA LEU A 384 -37.75 -3.04 7.47
C LEU A 384 -39.10 -3.68 7.11
N GLU A 385 -39.24 -4.19 5.88
CA GLU A 385 -40.42 -4.97 5.46
C GLU A 385 -40.53 -6.32 6.19
N ARG A 386 -39.40 -7.00 6.43
CA ARG A 386 -39.36 -8.23 7.23
C ARG A 386 -39.70 -8.00 8.70
N ALA A 387 -39.22 -6.89 9.29
CA ALA A 387 -39.49 -6.53 10.68
C ALA A 387 -40.98 -6.27 10.95
N CYS A 388 -41.68 -5.65 9.99
CA CYS A 388 -43.11 -5.40 10.12
C CYS A 388 -43.85 -5.65 8.78
N PRO A 389 -44.24 -6.90 8.49
CA PRO A 389 -44.96 -7.23 7.26
C PRO A 389 -46.36 -6.60 7.23
N GLU A 390 -46.73 -5.96 6.11
CA GLU A 390 -48.08 -5.40 5.92
C GLU A 390 -49.16 -6.47 6.09
N GLU A 391 -48.87 -7.70 5.66
CA GLU A 391 -49.78 -8.83 5.75
C GLU A 391 -50.01 -9.27 7.21
N SER A 392 -49.05 -9.04 8.11
CA SER A 392 -49.23 -9.28 9.54
C SER A 392 -50.13 -8.21 10.17
N LEU A 393 -49.97 -6.94 9.78
CA LEU A 393 -50.86 -5.87 10.24
C LEU A 393 -52.30 -6.04 9.75
N ARG A 394 -52.52 -6.53 8.53
CA ARG A 394 -53.85 -6.83 8.00
C ARG A 394 -54.55 -7.99 8.71
N ARG A 395 -53.78 -8.92 9.28
CA ARG A 395 -54.33 -10.05 10.07
C ARG A 395 -54.82 -9.62 11.44
N VAL A 396 -54.34 -8.49 11.97
CA VAL A 396 -54.82 -7.93 13.24
C VAL A 396 -56.22 -7.38 13.06
N THR A 397 -57.21 -8.04 13.66
CA THR A 397 -58.62 -7.63 13.55
C THR A 397 -59.39 -7.86 14.82
N ALA A 398 -60.25 -6.91 15.16
CA ALA A 398 -61.18 -7.01 16.28
C ALA A 398 -62.42 -7.89 15.96
N GLY A 399 -62.61 -8.29 14.70
CA GLY A 399 -63.77 -9.08 14.24
C GLY A 399 -63.77 -10.55 14.67
N GLN A 400 -62.87 -10.96 15.56
CA GLN A 400 -62.74 -12.34 16.04
C GLN A 400 -63.92 -12.78 16.90
N THR A 401 -64.24 -14.07 16.85
CA THR A 401 -65.31 -14.65 17.66
C THR A 401 -64.87 -14.87 19.10
N LEU A 402 -65.61 -14.34 20.07
CA LEU A 402 -65.37 -14.62 21.49
C LEU A 402 -66.07 -15.91 21.91
N TYR A 403 -65.28 -16.85 22.40
CA TYR A 403 -65.76 -18.13 22.90
C TYR A 403 -66.02 -18.02 24.40
N PHE A 404 -67.24 -17.60 24.77
CA PHE A 404 -67.61 -17.59 26.17
C PHE A 404 -67.92 -19.01 26.63
N ALA A 405 -66.92 -19.58 27.31
CA ALA A 405 -67.06 -20.74 28.15
C ALA A 405 -67.56 -22.00 27.40
N ARG A 406 -66.64 -22.51 26.58
CA ARG A 406 -66.77 -23.70 25.72
C ARG A 406 -67.36 -24.91 26.45
N ALA A 407 -68.08 -25.74 25.71
CA ALA A 407 -68.65 -27.02 26.16
C ALA A 407 -67.57 -28.08 26.40
N ARG A 408 -66.59 -27.81 27.26
CA ARG A 408 -65.63 -28.83 27.71
C ARG A 408 -66.28 -29.63 28.85
N ALA A 409 -66.12 -30.95 28.83
CA ALA A 409 -66.71 -31.86 29.82
C ALA A 409 -66.44 -31.41 31.27
N GLY A 410 -65.23 -30.96 31.58
CA GLY A 410 -64.89 -30.45 32.92
C GLY A 410 -65.65 -29.18 33.33
N HIS A 411 -65.97 -28.28 32.39
CA HIS A 411 -66.74 -27.06 32.68
C HIS A 411 -68.22 -27.40 32.91
N LEU A 412 -68.76 -28.36 32.15
CA LEU A 412 -70.14 -28.85 32.32
C LEU A 412 -70.30 -29.63 33.64
N ALA A 413 -69.31 -30.46 34.00
CA ALA A 413 -69.28 -31.17 35.28
C ALA A 413 -69.26 -30.19 36.47
N LEU A 414 -68.45 -29.11 36.38
CA LEU A 414 -68.41 -28.07 37.41
C LEU A 414 -69.76 -27.33 37.54
N THR A 415 -70.43 -27.01 36.41
CA THR A 415 -71.78 -26.42 36.47
C THR A 415 -72.81 -27.36 37.08
N ALA A 416 -72.73 -28.66 36.76
CA ALA A 416 -73.62 -29.66 37.34
C ALA A 416 -73.36 -29.84 38.84
N LEU A 417 -72.09 -29.83 39.28
CA LEU A 417 -71.70 -29.90 40.68
C LEU A 417 -72.21 -28.69 41.48
N LEU A 418 -72.08 -27.47 40.94
CA LEU A 418 -72.57 -26.26 41.61
C LEU A 418 -74.11 -26.25 41.70
N ALA A 419 -74.81 -26.72 40.67
CA ALA A 419 -76.26 -26.90 40.70
C ALA A 419 -76.71 -28.01 41.65
N PHE A 420 -75.92 -29.08 41.76
CA PHE A 420 -76.12 -30.16 42.73
C PHE A 420 -75.96 -29.65 44.17
N LEU A 421 -74.93 -28.86 44.43
CA LEU A 421 -74.66 -28.28 45.76
C LEU A 421 -75.76 -27.30 46.20
N SER A 422 -76.33 -26.52 45.26
CA SER A 422 -77.44 -25.61 45.56
C SER A 422 -78.80 -26.33 45.73
N ALA A 423 -78.93 -27.55 45.20
CA ALA A 423 -80.14 -28.38 45.28
C ALA A 423 -80.25 -29.26 46.55
N LEU A 424 -79.22 -29.29 47.40
CA LEU A 424 -79.18 -30.09 48.65
C LEU A 424 -80.14 -29.60 49.75
N TRP A 425 -80.92 -28.54 49.54
CA TRP A 425 -81.89 -28.03 50.53
C TRP A 425 -83.33 -28.38 50.10
N PRO A 426 -84.13 -29.13 50.89
CA PRO A 426 -85.45 -29.63 50.49
C PRO A 426 -86.47 -28.54 50.16
N TRP A 427 -86.51 -27.49 50.99
CA TRP A 427 -87.27 -26.27 50.75
C TRP A 427 -86.67 -25.12 51.57
N PRO A 428 -86.17 -24.01 50.96
CA PRO A 428 -86.47 -23.49 49.61
C PRO A 428 -85.44 -23.78 48.49
N GLY A 429 -84.62 -24.84 48.58
CA GLY A 429 -83.49 -25.07 47.65
C GLY A 429 -83.83 -25.17 46.16
N THR A 430 -85.03 -25.65 45.78
CA THR A 430 -85.48 -25.68 44.37
C THR A 430 -85.56 -24.29 43.73
N LEU A 431 -85.91 -23.26 44.51
CA LEU A 431 -85.91 -21.87 44.05
C LEU A 431 -84.48 -21.29 44.01
N LEU A 432 -83.57 -21.78 44.85
CA LEU A 432 -82.17 -21.32 44.91
C LEU A 432 -81.31 -21.90 43.78
N VAL A 433 -81.66 -23.07 43.22
CA VAL A 433 -81.04 -23.57 41.98
C VAL A 433 -81.28 -22.58 40.82
N LEU A 434 -82.45 -21.94 40.77
CA LEU A 434 -82.77 -20.91 39.77
C LEU A 434 -81.83 -19.71 39.88
N LEU A 435 -81.33 -19.37 41.09
CA LEU A 435 -80.33 -18.30 41.26
C LEU A 435 -79.00 -18.68 40.61
N THR A 436 -78.50 -19.90 40.83
CA THR A 436 -77.28 -20.39 40.14
C THR A 436 -77.43 -20.44 38.62
N ALA A 437 -78.60 -20.88 38.11
CA ALA A 437 -78.89 -20.85 36.69
C ALA A 437 -78.96 -19.40 36.14
N ALA A 438 -79.64 -18.50 36.86
CA ALA A 438 -79.74 -17.09 36.51
C ALA A 438 -78.37 -16.42 36.44
N VAL A 439 -77.44 -16.71 37.35
CA VAL A 439 -76.06 -16.19 37.31
C VAL A 439 -75.34 -16.60 36.03
N PHE A 440 -75.46 -17.85 35.58
CA PHE A 440 -74.81 -18.30 34.35
C PHE A 440 -75.44 -17.72 33.08
N PHE A 441 -76.77 -17.64 33.00
CA PHE A 441 -77.47 -17.03 31.87
C PHE A 441 -77.24 -15.51 31.81
N LEU A 442 -77.29 -14.83 32.96
CA LEU A 442 -77.00 -13.40 33.05
C LEU A 442 -75.53 -13.12 32.70
N GLY A 443 -74.59 -13.94 33.18
CA GLY A 443 -73.18 -13.86 32.81
C GLY A 443 -72.96 -14.04 31.30
N GLY A 444 -73.69 -14.97 30.66
CA GLY A 444 -73.68 -15.14 29.21
C GLY A 444 -74.28 -13.94 28.46
N ALA A 445 -75.45 -13.44 28.88
CA ALA A 445 -76.07 -12.27 28.27
C ALA A 445 -75.18 -11.03 28.38
N LEU A 446 -74.61 -10.79 29.57
CA LEU A 446 -73.65 -9.72 29.81
C LEU A 446 -72.43 -9.87 28.89
N ALA A 447 -71.80 -11.04 28.83
CA ALA A 447 -70.68 -11.31 27.92
C ALA A 447 -71.01 -11.08 26.43
N ALA A 448 -72.25 -11.31 25.99
CA ALA A 448 -72.70 -11.01 24.63
C ALA A 448 -72.87 -9.51 24.36
N THR A 449 -73.19 -8.72 25.40
CA THR A 449 -73.33 -7.26 25.32
C THR A 449 -72.03 -6.51 25.56
N THR A 450 -71.12 -7.05 26.37
CA THR A 450 -69.78 -6.54 26.64
C THR A 450 -68.72 -7.12 25.70
N HIS A 451 -69.13 -7.78 24.62
CA HIS A 451 -68.24 -8.33 23.61
C HIS A 451 -67.40 -7.22 22.95
N PRO A 452 -66.06 -7.22 23.09
CA PRO A 452 -65.20 -6.15 22.58
C PRO A 452 -65.25 -6.00 21.06
N GLY A 453 -65.33 -7.11 20.32
CA GLY A 453 -65.37 -7.11 18.85
C GLY A 453 -66.75 -6.88 18.22
N ARG A 454 -67.77 -6.47 18.99
CA ARG A 454 -69.17 -6.51 18.52
C ARG A 454 -69.43 -5.50 17.40
N THR A 455 -68.84 -4.32 17.50
CA THR A 455 -68.95 -3.26 16.49
C THR A 455 -68.15 -3.58 15.23
N ALA A 456 -67.17 -4.48 15.33
CA ALA A 456 -66.38 -4.99 14.20
C ALA A 456 -66.98 -6.29 13.58
N GLY A 457 -68.21 -6.68 13.96
CA GLY A 457 -68.91 -7.84 13.39
C GLY A 457 -68.60 -9.19 14.05
N GLY A 458 -67.80 -9.22 15.11
CA GLY A 458 -67.48 -10.46 15.84
C GLY A 458 -68.69 -11.06 16.53
N ARG A 459 -68.81 -12.39 16.50
CA ARG A 459 -69.91 -13.15 17.12
C ARG A 459 -69.50 -13.74 18.45
N THR A 460 -70.43 -13.81 19.39
CA THR A 460 -70.24 -14.57 20.63
C THR A 460 -70.76 -15.99 20.45
N HIS A 461 -69.88 -16.97 20.68
CA HIS A 461 -70.28 -18.37 20.69
C HIS A 461 -70.49 -18.83 22.14
N GLN A 462 -71.72 -19.26 22.46
CA GLN A 462 -72.11 -19.67 23.81
C GLN A 462 -72.70 -21.08 23.80
N ALA A 463 -72.26 -21.94 24.72
CA ALA A 463 -72.79 -23.28 24.89
C ALA A 463 -74.08 -23.30 25.75
N GLY A 464 -75.04 -22.44 25.45
CA GLY A 464 -76.24 -22.23 26.26
C GLY A 464 -77.07 -23.51 26.45
N ILE A 465 -77.25 -24.28 25.39
CA ILE A 465 -78.05 -25.52 25.40
C ILE A 465 -77.39 -26.61 26.25
N ALA A 466 -76.09 -26.86 26.05
CA ALA A 466 -75.35 -27.86 26.82
C ALA A 466 -75.30 -27.53 28.33
N ARG A 467 -75.29 -26.23 28.67
CA ARG A 467 -75.33 -25.76 30.07
C ARG A 467 -76.70 -25.90 30.71
N ALA A 468 -77.76 -25.58 29.97
CA ALA A 468 -79.12 -25.82 30.44
C ALA A 468 -79.28 -27.31 30.79
N ALA A 469 -78.79 -28.21 29.94
CA ALA A 469 -78.79 -29.65 30.21
C ALA A 469 -77.97 -30.03 31.45
N ALA A 470 -76.74 -29.50 31.61
CA ALA A 470 -75.89 -29.79 32.77
C ALA A 470 -76.47 -29.27 34.10
N LEU A 471 -77.07 -28.07 34.08
CA LEU A 471 -77.76 -27.49 35.24
C LEU A 471 -78.97 -28.33 35.65
N LEU A 472 -79.78 -28.78 34.67
CA LEU A 472 -80.94 -29.64 34.93
C LEU A 472 -80.53 -31.01 35.49
N LEU A 473 -79.49 -31.63 34.94
CA LEU A 473 -78.96 -32.91 35.42
C LEU A 473 -78.39 -32.79 36.85
N GLY A 474 -77.61 -31.75 37.12
CA GLY A 474 -77.06 -31.49 38.46
C GLY A 474 -78.15 -31.22 39.50
N ALA A 475 -79.14 -30.41 39.14
CA ALA A 475 -80.28 -30.11 40.02
C ALA A 475 -81.14 -31.36 40.33
N ALA A 476 -81.43 -32.18 39.31
CA ALA A 476 -82.19 -33.41 39.49
C ALA A 476 -81.48 -34.42 40.40
N ALA A 477 -80.16 -34.56 40.25
CA ALA A 477 -79.34 -35.42 41.10
C ALA A 477 -79.30 -34.93 42.56
N GLY A 478 -79.21 -33.62 42.77
CA GLY A 478 -79.18 -33.03 44.12
C GLY A 478 -80.52 -33.21 44.85
N LEU A 479 -81.64 -32.97 44.17
CA LEU A 479 -82.98 -33.22 44.70
C LEU A 479 -83.24 -34.71 44.99
N GLY A 480 -82.67 -35.60 44.18
CA GLY A 480 -82.74 -37.04 44.41
C GLY A 480 -81.96 -37.48 45.65
N LEU A 481 -80.78 -36.91 45.90
CA LEU A 481 -79.97 -37.23 47.07
C LEU A 481 -80.60 -36.70 48.37
N ASP A 482 -81.16 -35.50 48.35
CA ASP A 482 -81.84 -34.90 49.52
C ASP A 482 -83.03 -35.76 50.00
N ARG A 483 -83.77 -36.39 49.08
CA ARG A 483 -84.85 -37.35 49.41
C ARG A 483 -84.34 -38.60 50.15
N LEU A 484 -83.06 -38.94 50.00
CA LEU A 484 -82.44 -40.14 50.58
C LEU A 484 -81.70 -39.84 51.89
N VAL A 485 -81.22 -38.61 52.08
CA VAL A 485 -80.40 -38.20 53.22
C VAL A 485 -80.93 -36.89 53.80
N THR A 486 -81.42 -36.89 55.04
CA THR A 486 -81.85 -35.66 55.72
C THR A 486 -80.65 -34.77 56.03
N VAL A 487 -80.43 -33.73 55.21
CA VAL A 487 -79.34 -32.77 55.39
C VAL A 487 -79.72 -31.71 56.44
N PRO A 488 -78.83 -31.35 57.38
CA PRO A 488 -79.07 -30.25 58.30
C PRO A 488 -79.27 -28.92 57.57
N PRO A 489 -80.19 -28.03 58.00
CA PRO A 489 -80.47 -26.77 57.32
C PRO A 489 -79.22 -25.87 57.23
N ALA A 490 -78.35 -25.86 58.25
CA ALA A 490 -77.10 -25.10 58.20
C ALA A 490 -76.17 -25.53 57.05
N ALA A 491 -76.12 -26.84 56.75
CA ALA A 491 -75.32 -27.38 55.65
C ALA A 491 -75.94 -27.05 54.29
N GLY A 492 -77.27 -27.02 54.20
CA GLY A 492 -77.97 -26.50 53.01
C GLY A 492 -77.64 -25.04 52.73
N LEU A 493 -77.57 -24.17 53.76
CA LEU A 493 -77.30 -22.74 53.59
C LEU A 493 -75.90 -22.53 53.03
N ALA A 494 -74.94 -23.26 53.59
CA ALA A 494 -73.56 -23.27 53.13
C ALA A 494 -73.47 -23.78 51.68
N GLY A 495 -74.21 -24.84 51.31
CA GLY A 495 -74.26 -25.38 49.95
C GLY A 495 -74.78 -24.37 48.92
N VAL A 496 -75.83 -23.62 49.26
CA VAL A 496 -76.39 -22.57 48.40
C VAL A 496 -75.42 -21.39 48.25
N LEU A 497 -74.82 -20.92 49.35
CA LEU A 497 -73.81 -19.85 49.31
C LEU A 497 -72.60 -20.27 48.47
N LEU A 498 -72.10 -21.49 48.66
CA LEU A 498 -70.99 -22.06 47.88
C LEU A 498 -71.36 -22.22 46.40
N GLY A 499 -72.59 -22.65 46.10
CA GLY A 499 -73.10 -22.77 44.73
C GLY A 499 -73.15 -21.42 44.03
N VAL A 500 -73.75 -20.41 44.65
CA VAL A 500 -73.88 -19.06 44.06
C VAL A 500 -72.51 -18.37 43.95
N LEU A 501 -71.70 -18.39 45.02
CA LEU A 501 -70.36 -17.79 45.01
C LEU A 501 -69.44 -18.50 44.00
N GLY A 502 -69.52 -19.84 43.94
CA GLY A 502 -68.82 -20.65 42.96
C GLY A 502 -69.26 -20.36 41.53
N SER A 503 -70.56 -20.14 41.27
CA SER A 503 -71.07 -19.71 39.97
C SER A 503 -70.56 -18.35 39.56
N VAL A 504 -70.55 -17.36 40.47
CA VAL A 504 -70.00 -16.03 40.21
C VAL A 504 -68.49 -16.12 39.90
N LEU A 505 -67.73 -16.89 40.69
CA LEU A 505 -66.30 -17.12 40.46
C LEU A 505 -66.05 -17.82 39.11
N CYS A 506 -66.86 -18.80 38.73
CA CYS A 506 -66.76 -19.48 37.44
C CYS A 506 -67.02 -18.52 36.28
N VAL A 507 -68.08 -17.72 36.35
CA VAL A 507 -68.39 -16.69 35.33
C VAL A 507 -67.24 -15.70 35.20
N ALA A 508 -66.66 -15.25 36.32
CA ALA A 508 -65.50 -14.37 36.35
C ALA A 508 -64.26 -15.02 35.69
N VAL A 509 -63.91 -16.25 36.07
CA VAL A 509 -62.76 -16.97 35.50
C VAL A 509 -62.94 -17.24 34.01
N TRP A 510 -64.16 -17.61 33.59
CA TRP A 510 -64.45 -17.85 32.18
C TRP A 510 -64.43 -16.58 31.35
N TRP A 511 -64.86 -15.45 31.92
CA TRP A 511 -64.73 -14.15 31.28
C TRP A 511 -63.26 -13.82 31.03
N ARG A 512 -62.40 -13.88 32.07
CA ARG A 512 -60.96 -13.62 31.92
C ARG A 512 -60.32 -14.51 30.86
N ARG A 513 -60.62 -15.81 30.88
CA ARG A 513 -60.13 -16.73 29.85
C ARG A 513 -60.67 -16.41 28.46
N ALA A 514 -61.96 -16.09 28.33
CA ALA A 514 -62.55 -15.77 27.04
C ALA A 514 -61.99 -14.47 26.47
N VAL A 515 -61.71 -13.46 27.31
CA VAL A 515 -61.04 -12.22 26.93
C VAL A 515 -59.58 -12.49 26.56
N GLY A 516 -58.86 -13.30 27.33
CA GLY A 516 -57.49 -13.73 27.03
C GLY A 516 -57.38 -14.46 25.69
N ASP A 517 -58.17 -15.51 25.48
CA ASP A 517 -58.23 -16.28 24.22
C ASP A 517 -58.61 -15.38 23.04
N TRP A 518 -59.56 -14.45 23.25
CA TRP A 518 -59.97 -13.49 22.22
C TRP A 518 -58.84 -12.51 21.90
N TRP A 519 -58.13 -12.01 22.91
CA TRP A 519 -57.01 -11.06 22.75
C TRP A 519 -55.79 -11.69 22.08
N GLU A 520 -55.53 -12.97 22.31
CA GLU A 520 -54.53 -13.73 21.57
C GLU A 520 -54.95 -13.91 20.11
N ALA A 521 -56.23 -14.23 19.87
CA ALA A 521 -56.78 -14.42 18.53
C ALA A 521 -56.81 -13.12 17.68
N THR A 522 -56.82 -11.94 18.29
CA THR A 522 -56.72 -10.67 17.55
C THR A 522 -55.31 -10.38 17.04
N GLY A 523 -54.27 -11.07 17.51
CA GLY A 523 -52.88 -10.88 17.09
C GLY A 523 -52.20 -9.61 17.66
N VAL A 524 -52.87 -8.90 18.57
CA VAL A 524 -52.41 -7.61 19.12
C VAL A 524 -51.11 -7.74 19.92
N THR A 525 -50.81 -8.93 20.47
CA THR A 525 -49.59 -9.20 21.23
C THR A 525 -48.30 -9.04 20.43
N GLU A 526 -48.36 -9.20 19.11
CA GLU A 526 -47.19 -9.07 18.23
C GLU A 526 -46.83 -7.60 17.93
N LEU A 527 -47.76 -6.65 18.12
CA LEU A 527 -47.56 -5.25 17.73
C LEU A 527 -46.39 -4.57 18.48
N ARG A 528 -46.15 -4.92 19.75
CA ARG A 528 -44.99 -4.40 20.51
C ARG A 528 -43.68 -4.94 19.96
N THR A 529 -43.66 -6.20 19.57
CA THR A 529 -42.49 -6.83 18.96
C THR A 529 -42.17 -6.14 17.64
N PHE A 530 -43.19 -5.88 16.80
CA PHE A 530 -42.99 -5.13 15.55
C PHE A 530 -42.46 -3.72 15.78
N LEU A 531 -42.90 -3.00 16.82
CA LEU A 531 -42.34 -1.69 17.16
C LEU A 531 -40.85 -1.79 17.53
N ALA A 532 -40.49 -2.72 18.41
CA ALA A 532 -39.10 -2.94 18.81
C ALA A 532 -38.21 -3.38 17.62
N ASP A 533 -38.72 -4.24 16.75
CA ASP A 533 -38.01 -4.69 15.55
C ASP A 533 -37.83 -3.53 14.55
N LEU A 534 -38.82 -2.65 14.39
CA LEU A 534 -38.69 -1.44 13.57
C LEU A 534 -37.65 -0.48 14.14
N ASP A 535 -37.64 -0.24 15.45
CA ASP A 535 -36.67 0.63 16.11
C ASP A 535 -35.24 0.08 15.93
N THR A 536 -35.06 -1.24 16.07
CA THR A 536 -33.74 -1.87 15.92
C THR A 536 -33.24 -1.80 14.46
N VAL A 537 -34.10 -2.03 13.47
CA VAL A 537 -33.73 -1.93 12.05
C VAL A 537 -33.40 -0.49 11.67
N LEU A 538 -34.23 0.48 12.07
CA LEU A 538 -33.99 1.89 11.79
C LEU A 538 -32.66 2.34 12.42
N ALA A 539 -32.41 1.96 13.66
CA ALA A 539 -31.19 2.32 14.36
C ALA A 539 -29.94 1.65 13.77
N ASP A 540 -30.01 0.37 13.35
CA ASP A 540 -28.88 -0.29 12.68
C ASP A 540 -28.60 0.32 11.30
N ALA A 541 -29.64 0.67 10.55
CA ALA A 541 -29.50 1.31 9.25
C ALA A 541 -28.86 2.71 9.36
N LEU A 542 -29.37 3.55 10.28
CA LEU A 542 -28.80 4.88 10.52
C LEU A 542 -27.38 4.80 11.06
N ARG A 543 -27.06 3.83 11.93
CA ARG A 543 -25.70 3.63 12.44
C ARG A 543 -24.72 3.21 11.35
N ARG A 544 -25.12 2.30 10.46
CA ARG A 544 -24.22 1.84 9.38
C ARG A 544 -24.00 2.88 8.30
N GLN A 545 -24.99 3.70 8.03
CA GLN A 545 -24.86 4.75 7.03
C GLN A 545 -24.18 6.01 7.59
N TRP A 546 -24.55 6.46 8.80
CA TRP A 546 -24.25 7.81 9.28
C TRP A 546 -23.24 7.87 10.43
N TRP A 547 -22.97 6.77 11.14
CA TRP A 547 -21.92 6.79 12.16
C TRP A 547 -20.55 6.92 11.49
N ALA A 548 -19.85 8.02 11.81
CA ALA A 548 -18.56 8.39 11.22
C ALA A 548 -18.59 8.37 9.68
N ALA A 549 -19.69 8.79 9.05
CA ALA A 549 -19.87 8.67 7.60
C ALA A 549 -18.80 9.42 6.81
N ASP A 550 -18.44 10.63 7.25
CA ASP A 550 -17.42 11.42 6.60
C ASP A 550 -16.02 10.82 6.82
N GLU A 551 -15.69 10.27 8.00
CA GLU A 551 -14.43 9.55 8.19
C GLU A 551 -14.40 8.21 7.46
N ARG A 552 -15.51 7.48 7.38
CA ARG A 552 -15.63 6.21 6.65
C ARG A 552 -15.52 6.42 5.15
N THR A 553 -16.14 7.46 4.61
CA THR A 553 -16.03 7.83 3.19
C THR A 553 -14.61 8.26 2.87
N ARG A 554 -14.02 9.18 3.66
CA ARG A 554 -12.61 9.56 3.52
C ARG A 554 -11.66 8.36 3.61
N CYS A 555 -11.90 7.45 4.56
CA CYS A 555 -11.11 6.24 4.69
C CYS A 555 -11.29 5.28 3.51
N ALA A 556 -12.51 5.09 3.01
CA ALA A 556 -12.77 4.24 1.86
C ALA A 556 -12.13 4.80 0.59
N ASP A 557 -12.25 6.11 0.36
CA ASP A 557 -11.63 6.79 -0.79
C ASP A 557 -10.10 6.83 -0.68
N GLY A 558 -9.57 7.08 0.52
CA GLY A 558 -8.13 6.99 0.79
C GLY A 558 -7.60 5.57 0.53
N ALA A 559 -8.33 4.54 0.95
CA ALA A 559 -7.96 3.14 0.70
C ALA A 559 -8.05 2.77 -0.79
N ARG A 560 -9.07 3.23 -1.52
CA ARG A 560 -9.18 3.06 -2.99
C ARG A 560 -8.05 3.77 -3.74
N THR A 561 -7.73 4.99 -3.33
CA THR A 561 -6.65 5.79 -3.93
C THR A 561 -5.29 5.12 -3.71
N LEU A 562 -5.00 4.67 -2.48
CA LEU A 562 -3.79 3.92 -2.18
C LEU A 562 -3.74 2.60 -2.96
N ALA A 563 -4.85 1.86 -3.05
CA ALA A 563 -4.92 0.64 -3.84
C ALA A 563 -4.66 0.90 -5.34
N ALA A 564 -5.21 1.98 -5.90
CA ALA A 564 -4.97 2.37 -7.30
C ALA A 564 -3.49 2.73 -7.54
N VAL A 565 -2.88 3.51 -6.64
CA VAL A 565 -1.45 3.86 -6.72
C VAL A 565 -0.57 2.61 -6.66
N LEU A 566 -0.86 1.66 -5.77
CA LEU A 566 -0.10 0.41 -5.67
C LEU A 566 -0.27 -0.47 -6.92
N ARG A 567 -1.46 -0.50 -7.54
CA ARG A 567 -1.68 -1.20 -8.82
C ARG A 567 -0.94 -0.53 -9.97
N GLY A 568 -0.95 0.80 -10.05
CA GLY A 568 -0.18 1.56 -11.05
C GLY A 568 1.33 1.31 -10.91
N ALA A 569 1.85 1.35 -9.68
CA ALA A 569 3.25 1.03 -9.40
C ALA A 569 3.62 -0.43 -9.75
N ALA A 570 2.70 -1.38 -9.56
CA ALA A 570 2.90 -2.76 -9.97
C ALA A 570 2.98 -2.90 -11.51
N ALA A 571 2.09 -2.23 -12.24
CA ALA A 571 2.10 -2.22 -13.70
C ALA A 571 3.38 -1.58 -14.27
N GLU A 572 3.87 -0.50 -13.65
CA GLU A 572 5.15 0.10 -14.02
C GLU A 572 6.36 -0.80 -13.73
N ALA A 573 6.34 -1.50 -12.61
CA ALA A 573 7.39 -2.45 -12.25
C ALA A 573 7.50 -3.60 -13.27
N GLU A 574 6.38 -4.03 -13.84
CA GLU A 574 6.35 -4.99 -14.96
C GLU A 574 6.79 -4.34 -16.29
N ALA A 575 6.29 -3.15 -16.63
CA ALA A 575 6.63 -2.45 -17.87
C ALA A 575 8.11 -2.04 -17.96
N GLY A 576 8.78 -1.84 -16.82
CA GLY A 576 10.21 -1.55 -16.73
C GLY A 576 11.15 -2.72 -17.07
N GLN A 577 10.61 -3.87 -17.46
CA GLN A 577 11.37 -5.02 -17.94
C GLN A 577 11.91 -4.77 -19.36
N PRO A 578 13.22 -5.04 -19.62
CA PRO A 578 13.68 -5.16 -20.99
C PRO A 578 13.00 -6.39 -21.62
N ALA A 579 12.30 -6.20 -22.75
CA ALA A 579 11.66 -7.27 -23.50
C ALA A 579 12.71 -8.30 -23.92
N SER A 580 12.84 -9.38 -23.17
CA SER A 580 13.67 -10.54 -23.52
C SER A 580 13.14 -11.79 -22.84
N ALA A 581 12.15 -12.40 -23.48
CA ALA A 581 11.97 -13.83 -23.57
C ALA A 581 10.91 -14.10 -24.65
N VAL A 582 11.34 -14.57 -25.81
CA VAL A 582 10.48 -15.36 -26.69
C VAL A 582 10.15 -16.64 -25.92
N PRO A 583 8.87 -16.98 -25.66
CA PRO A 583 8.56 -18.30 -25.15
C PRO A 583 8.78 -19.30 -26.28
N GLU A 584 9.74 -20.19 -26.12
CA GLU A 584 9.81 -21.41 -26.91
C GLU A 584 8.53 -22.23 -26.68
N GLY A 585 7.79 -22.39 -27.78
CA GLY A 585 6.76 -23.37 -28.09
C GLY A 585 6.11 -24.15 -26.94
N HIS A 586 4.83 -23.86 -26.69
CA HIS A 586 3.81 -24.88 -26.44
C HIS A 586 2.63 -24.65 -27.39
N ASP A 587 2.72 -25.27 -28.57
CA ASP A 587 1.58 -25.53 -29.43
C ASP A 587 0.65 -26.53 -28.73
N GLY A 588 -0.39 -26.01 -28.09
CA GLY A 588 -1.43 -26.75 -27.38
C GLY A 588 -2.80 -26.19 -27.71
N ARG A 589 -3.25 -26.46 -28.93
CA ARG A 589 -4.60 -26.22 -29.49
C ARG A 589 -5.71 -26.57 -28.48
N GLN A 590 -6.46 -25.58 -28.00
CA GLN A 590 -7.84 -25.75 -27.55
C GLN A 590 -8.66 -24.49 -27.83
N GLY A 591 -9.58 -24.60 -28.79
CA GLY A 591 -10.64 -23.63 -29.00
C GLY A 591 -11.80 -23.90 -28.03
N GLY A 592 -12.36 -22.83 -27.48
CA GLY A 592 -13.59 -22.85 -26.70
C GLY A 592 -14.20 -21.45 -26.67
N ARG A 593 -15.35 -21.29 -27.33
CA ARG A 593 -16.18 -20.08 -27.41
C ARG A 593 -16.82 -19.70 -26.07
N GLY A 594 -17.10 -18.40 -25.90
CA GLY A 594 -18.10 -17.82 -24.99
C GLY A 594 -17.46 -17.01 -23.85
N GLY A 595 -17.80 -15.76 -23.56
CA GLY A 595 -18.82 -14.85 -24.06
C GLY A 595 -18.41 -13.42 -23.65
N SER A 596 -19.10 -12.45 -24.24
CA SER A 596 -19.02 -11.02 -23.94
C SER A 596 -19.15 -10.71 -22.46
N ASP A 597 -18.52 -9.61 -22.04
CA ASP A 597 -18.94 -8.57 -21.07
C ASP A 597 -17.62 -7.88 -20.61
N GLY A 598 -17.23 -6.71 -21.10
CA GLY A 598 -17.92 -5.44 -20.89
C GLY A 598 -17.07 -4.53 -20.00
N TRP A 599 -15.84 -4.21 -20.41
CA TRP A 599 -15.03 -3.11 -19.86
C TRP A 599 -14.27 -2.45 -21.01
N ALA A 600 -14.88 -1.41 -21.56
CA ALA A 600 -14.23 -0.53 -22.52
C ALA A 600 -13.31 0.43 -21.76
N ASP A 601 -12.06 0.40 -22.17
CA ASP A 601 -10.95 1.29 -21.86
C ASP A 601 -11.30 2.75 -22.21
N PRO A 602 -11.35 3.71 -21.28
CA PRO A 602 -11.38 5.11 -21.63
C PRO A 602 -9.93 5.58 -21.87
N ARG A 603 -9.58 5.72 -23.16
CA ARG A 603 -8.46 6.54 -23.61
C ARG A 603 -8.60 7.95 -23.02
N TRP A 604 -7.66 8.32 -22.16
CA TRP A 604 -7.50 9.70 -21.69
C TRP A 604 -6.90 10.52 -22.83
N ASP A 605 -7.72 11.37 -23.41
CA ASP A 605 -7.31 12.41 -24.34
C ASP A 605 -6.68 13.55 -23.55
N ASP A 606 -5.45 13.87 -23.92
CA ASP A 606 -4.57 14.83 -23.27
C ASP A 606 -4.84 16.22 -23.88
N SER A 607 -5.86 16.95 -23.39
CA SER A 607 -6.13 18.35 -23.76
C SER A 607 -7.20 19.03 -22.88
N SER A 608 -6.88 20.22 -22.39
CA SER A 608 -7.75 21.28 -21.81
C SER A 608 -8.07 21.24 -20.30
N TRP A 609 -7.21 21.89 -19.52
CA TRP A 609 -7.62 22.64 -18.33
C TRP A 609 -7.04 24.05 -18.43
N ASP A 610 -7.64 24.87 -19.29
CA ASP A 610 -7.44 26.33 -19.28
C ASP A 610 -8.52 26.97 -18.39
N GLU A 611 -8.14 27.15 -17.12
CA GLU A 611 -8.30 28.37 -16.34
C GLU A 611 -9.23 29.45 -16.93
N HIS A 612 -10.51 29.53 -16.50
CA HIS A 612 -11.33 30.73 -16.68
C HIS A 612 -12.13 31.07 -15.43
N SER A 613 -11.58 32.04 -14.70
CA SER A 613 -12.26 32.99 -13.83
C SER A 613 -13.30 33.82 -14.60
N GLY A 614 -14.44 34.06 -13.95
CA GLY A 614 -15.25 35.30 -14.01
C GLY A 614 -15.69 35.85 -15.38
N ASP A 615 -16.99 35.80 -15.64
CA ASP A 615 -17.84 36.99 -15.84
C ASP A 615 -19.05 36.74 -16.79
N GLU A 616 -20.20 37.05 -16.21
CA GLU A 616 -21.50 37.57 -16.67
C GLU A 616 -21.78 37.93 -18.16
N TYR A 617 -23.09 37.90 -18.50
CA TYR A 617 -23.84 38.26 -19.75
C TYR A 617 -24.05 37.10 -20.75
N SER A 618 -25.25 36.53 -21.02
CA SER A 618 -26.64 36.97 -21.25
C SER A 618 -26.98 37.38 -22.71
N TRP A 619 -28.05 36.73 -23.20
CA TRP A 619 -28.92 36.96 -24.37
C TRP A 619 -28.62 36.26 -25.72
N ASP A 620 -29.49 35.27 -25.99
CA ASP A 620 -30.37 35.09 -27.16
C ASP A 620 -29.87 34.75 -28.56
N GLY A 621 -30.62 33.83 -29.19
CA GLY A 621 -30.85 33.89 -30.64
C GLY A 621 -30.99 32.56 -31.38
N ALA A 622 -32.12 31.87 -31.16
CA ALA A 622 -32.96 31.24 -32.20
C ALA A 622 -32.32 30.72 -33.53
N ALA A 623 -32.46 29.39 -33.70
CA ALA A 623 -33.35 28.76 -34.69
C ALA A 623 -32.80 28.14 -36.00
N TRP A 624 -33.53 27.07 -36.36
CA TRP A 624 -33.64 26.33 -37.63
C TRP A 624 -32.48 25.37 -37.93
N GLY A 625 -32.67 24.09 -38.23
CA GLY A 625 -33.88 23.32 -38.54
C GLY A 625 -33.58 22.34 -39.69
N ASN A 626 -34.02 21.08 -39.52
CA ASN A 626 -34.35 20.08 -40.55
C ASN A 626 -33.19 19.48 -41.38
N ALA A 627 -32.96 18.17 -41.26
CA ALA A 627 -33.55 17.09 -42.09
C ALA A 627 -32.47 16.64 -43.11
N ASP A 628 -32.27 15.39 -43.53
CA ASP A 628 -33.13 14.23 -43.70
C ASP A 628 -32.28 12.92 -43.67
N ARG A 629 -32.98 11.81 -43.39
CA ARG A 629 -32.72 10.38 -43.71
C ARG A 629 -32.32 10.14 -45.19
N PRO A 630 -32.11 8.90 -45.69
CA PRO A 630 -31.64 7.65 -45.08
C PRO A 630 -30.64 6.82 -45.96
N GLU A 631 -30.12 5.76 -45.35
CA GLU A 631 -29.97 4.36 -45.82
C GLU A 631 -30.10 4.05 -47.33
N ASP A 632 -29.12 3.36 -47.93
CA ASP A 632 -29.22 1.92 -48.28
C ASP A 632 -28.17 1.44 -49.30
N GLU A 633 -27.83 0.15 -49.16
CA GLU A 633 -27.51 -0.83 -50.22
C GLU A 633 -26.22 -0.71 -51.06
N GLN A 634 -25.24 -1.61 -50.86
CA GLN A 634 -25.11 -2.97 -51.41
C GLN A 634 -24.36 -3.05 -52.76
N ALA A 635 -23.22 -3.76 -52.67
CA ALA A 635 -22.82 -4.88 -53.52
C ALA A 635 -22.25 -4.68 -54.94
N ALA A 636 -21.18 -5.47 -55.13
CA ALA A 636 -20.76 -6.17 -56.35
C ALA A 636 -19.80 -5.46 -57.33
N GLY A 637 -18.53 -5.89 -57.24
CA GLY A 637 -17.88 -6.67 -58.29
C GLY A 637 -17.19 -5.91 -59.42
N TYR A 638 -15.90 -6.17 -59.62
CA TYR A 638 -15.33 -6.62 -60.90
C TYR A 638 -13.90 -7.16 -60.66
N ALA A 639 -13.57 -8.25 -61.35
CA ALA A 639 -12.28 -8.94 -61.36
C ALA A 639 -11.52 -8.65 -62.67
N GLU A 640 -10.20 -8.82 -62.65
CA GLU A 640 -9.23 -9.16 -63.74
C GLU A 640 -7.87 -8.47 -63.45
N ALA A 641 -6.67 -8.99 -63.75
CA ALA A 641 -6.18 -10.26 -64.29
C ALA A 641 -4.63 -10.32 -64.12
N ALA A 642 -4.09 -11.55 -64.03
CA ALA A 642 -2.80 -12.07 -64.57
C ALA A 642 -1.45 -11.39 -64.15
N SER A 643 -0.32 -12.05 -63.86
CA SER A 643 0.26 -13.28 -64.43
C SER A 643 1.62 -13.66 -63.75
N SER A 644 1.95 -14.97 -63.72
CA SER A 644 3.30 -15.58 -63.92
C SER A 644 4.43 -15.33 -62.87
N THR A 645 5.43 -16.16 -62.54
CA THR A 645 5.91 -17.53 -62.89
C THR A 645 6.89 -18.00 -61.77
N ARG A 646 7.09 -19.33 -61.70
CA ARG A 646 7.86 -20.20 -60.78
C ARG A 646 9.42 -20.00 -60.68
N PRO A 647 10.10 -20.71 -59.74
CA PRO A 647 11.52 -20.60 -59.32
C PRO A 647 12.45 -21.66 -59.95
N PRO A 648 13.72 -21.78 -59.53
CA PRO A 648 14.51 -23.00 -59.69
C PRO A 648 14.86 -23.72 -58.38
N ALA A 649 15.25 -24.99 -58.53
CA ALA A 649 15.34 -26.05 -57.51
C ALA A 649 16.71 -26.78 -57.52
N ARG A 650 16.96 -27.52 -56.41
CA ARG A 650 17.68 -28.83 -56.26
C ARG A 650 19.23 -28.88 -56.40
N PRO A 651 19.94 -29.96 -55.94
CA PRO A 651 19.47 -31.34 -55.65
C PRO A 651 19.95 -32.06 -54.37
N GLU A 652 19.28 -33.20 -54.11
CA GLU A 652 19.58 -34.30 -53.17
C GLU A 652 20.62 -35.28 -53.75
N SER A 653 21.29 -36.07 -52.90
CA SER A 653 21.84 -37.39 -53.30
C SER A 653 21.77 -38.41 -52.16
N ASP A 654 21.23 -39.59 -52.50
CA ASP A 654 21.05 -40.81 -51.70
C ASP A 654 22.35 -41.53 -51.30
N GLY A 655 22.25 -42.39 -50.27
CA GLY A 655 23.19 -43.50 -50.05
C GLY A 655 23.14 -44.17 -48.67
N ALA A 656 22.35 -45.23 -48.52
CA ALA A 656 22.55 -46.33 -47.56
C ALA A 656 22.97 -47.61 -48.35
N PRO A 657 23.34 -48.81 -47.79
CA PRO A 657 23.23 -49.35 -46.41
C PRO A 657 24.45 -50.30 -46.06
N PRO A 658 24.40 -51.47 -45.35
CA PRO A 658 23.54 -52.04 -44.30
C PRO A 658 24.25 -52.75 -43.08
N ALA A 659 23.44 -53.10 -42.06
CA ALA A 659 23.37 -54.33 -41.23
C ALA A 659 24.49 -54.81 -40.26
N ALA A 660 24.21 -54.69 -38.94
CA ALA A 660 24.00 -55.71 -37.87
C ALA A 660 24.94 -56.96 -37.72
N PRO A 661 24.86 -57.82 -36.66
CA PRO A 661 24.09 -57.80 -35.39
C PRO A 661 24.93 -58.21 -34.14
N GLY A 662 24.36 -58.18 -32.92
CA GLY A 662 24.95 -58.97 -31.82
C GLY A 662 24.52 -58.71 -30.37
N ARG A 663 23.35 -59.24 -30.00
CA ARG A 663 23.00 -59.93 -28.74
C ARG A 663 23.51 -59.43 -27.36
N THR A 664 22.50 -59.14 -26.54
CA THR A 664 22.35 -59.21 -25.06
C THR A 664 22.90 -60.51 -24.41
N PRO A 665 22.69 -60.79 -23.10
CA PRO A 665 22.58 -59.98 -21.85
C PRO A 665 23.49 -60.54 -20.71
N PHE A 666 23.76 -59.81 -19.61
CA PHE A 666 23.60 -60.35 -18.25
C PHE A 666 23.82 -59.32 -17.13
N ARG A 667 23.31 -59.71 -15.97
CA ARG A 667 23.03 -59.05 -14.69
C ARG A 667 24.14 -59.36 -13.67
N ALA A 668 24.42 -58.42 -12.76
CA ALA A 668 24.60 -58.60 -11.29
C ALA A 668 25.68 -57.69 -10.67
N ASP A 669 25.21 -56.85 -9.73
CA ASP A 669 25.70 -56.62 -8.37
C ASP A 669 27.17 -56.21 -8.08
N GLY A 670 27.32 -55.14 -7.27
CA GLY A 670 28.48 -54.94 -6.39
C GLY A 670 29.06 -53.52 -6.33
N HIS A 671 28.65 -52.73 -5.33
CA HIS A 671 29.44 -51.60 -4.76
C HIS A 671 30.77 -52.12 -4.14
N PRO A 672 31.72 -51.28 -3.63
CA PRO A 672 32.04 -49.86 -3.84
C PRO A 672 33.57 -49.58 -4.06
N GLY A 673 33.93 -48.35 -4.45
CA GLY A 673 35.23 -47.73 -4.07
C GLY A 673 36.30 -47.53 -5.16
N GLY A 674 36.60 -46.25 -5.45
CA GLY A 674 37.96 -45.68 -5.39
C GLY A 674 38.97 -45.85 -6.55
N HIS A 675 38.91 -44.90 -7.52
CA HIS A 675 40.00 -44.30 -8.34
C HIS A 675 40.96 -45.22 -9.16
N PRO A 676 41.75 -44.73 -10.15
CA PRO A 676 41.84 -43.43 -10.85
C PRO A 676 42.06 -43.53 -12.39
N GLU A 677 41.24 -42.92 -13.23
CA GLU A 677 41.59 -42.62 -14.64
C GLU A 677 40.77 -41.38 -15.05
N GLY A 678 41.22 -40.43 -15.87
CA GLY A 678 42.40 -40.28 -16.68
C GLY A 678 42.26 -38.90 -17.34
N HIS A 679 43.39 -38.22 -17.46
CA HIS A 679 43.53 -36.95 -18.17
C HIS A 679 42.94 -37.07 -19.59
N LEU A 680 41.89 -36.30 -19.88
CA LEU A 680 41.57 -35.88 -21.25
C LEU A 680 41.46 -34.37 -21.23
N ASP A 681 42.38 -33.76 -21.97
CA ASP A 681 42.59 -32.32 -22.09
C ASP A 681 41.29 -31.58 -22.36
N GLY A 682 40.92 -30.74 -21.39
CA GLY A 682 39.85 -29.77 -21.52
C GLY A 682 40.29 -28.67 -22.48
N VAL A 683 39.61 -28.58 -23.62
CA VAL A 683 39.44 -27.29 -24.30
C VAL A 683 38.47 -26.49 -23.43
N PRO A 684 38.91 -25.40 -22.76
CA PRO A 684 37.97 -24.59 -22.00
C PRO A 684 36.99 -23.92 -22.99
N PRO A 685 35.71 -23.79 -22.64
CA PRO A 685 34.76 -23.06 -23.46
C PRO A 685 35.26 -21.63 -23.63
N VAL A 686 35.38 -21.18 -24.88
CA VAL A 686 35.75 -19.81 -25.23
C VAL A 686 34.60 -18.89 -24.82
N THR A 687 34.67 -18.37 -23.60
CA THR A 687 33.90 -17.21 -23.17
C THR A 687 34.68 -15.96 -23.57
N ASP A 688 33.99 -15.03 -24.21
CA ASP A 688 34.49 -13.75 -24.72
C ASP A 688 34.85 -12.79 -23.55
N HIS A 689 35.86 -13.15 -22.77
CA HIS A 689 36.37 -12.35 -21.67
C HIS A 689 37.46 -11.40 -22.18
N ARG A 690 37.11 -10.11 -22.34
CA ARG A 690 38.11 -9.04 -22.24
C ARG A 690 38.86 -9.27 -20.92
N ALA A 691 40.15 -9.59 -21.01
CA ALA A 691 40.95 -9.95 -19.86
C ALA A 691 41.03 -8.76 -18.88
N ASP A 692 40.57 -8.97 -17.65
CA ASP A 692 40.66 -7.97 -16.58
C ASP A 692 42.13 -7.65 -16.26
N PRO A 693 42.45 -6.41 -15.86
CA PRO A 693 43.82 -6.03 -15.56
C PRO A 693 44.33 -6.82 -14.33
N PRO A 694 45.60 -7.23 -14.29
CA PRO A 694 46.14 -8.15 -13.28
C PRO A 694 46.20 -7.57 -11.86
N TRP A 695 46.02 -6.26 -11.71
CA TRP A 695 45.86 -5.60 -10.40
C TRP A 695 44.43 -5.67 -9.85
N LEU A 696 43.45 -6.05 -10.68
CA LEU A 696 42.03 -6.17 -10.35
C LEU A 696 41.65 -7.65 -10.28
N ASP A 697 41.21 -8.10 -9.11
CA ASP A 697 40.55 -9.39 -8.96
C ASP A 697 39.03 -9.14 -8.89
N ARG A 698 38.26 -9.76 -9.79
CA ARG A 698 36.80 -9.69 -9.75
C ARG A 698 36.26 -10.97 -9.12
N GLY A 699 35.72 -10.83 -7.91
CA GLY A 699 34.78 -11.81 -7.39
C GLY A 699 33.43 -11.61 -8.08
N ALA A 700 33.20 -12.27 -9.21
CA ALA A 700 31.89 -12.27 -9.86
C ALA A 700 30.91 -13.07 -9.00
N GLY A 701 30.06 -12.38 -8.24
CA GLY A 701 29.04 -13.03 -7.43
C GLY A 701 27.89 -13.49 -8.31
N ASP A 702 27.54 -14.78 -8.24
CA ASP A 702 26.36 -15.34 -8.91
C ASP A 702 25.04 -14.99 -8.19
N GLY A 703 25.14 -14.33 -7.04
CA GLY A 703 24.00 -13.98 -6.18
C GLY A 703 23.65 -15.13 -5.23
N GLY A 704 23.53 -14.81 -3.94
CA GLY A 704 23.12 -15.79 -2.93
C GLY A 704 21.60 -15.87 -2.76
N PRO A 705 21.10 -16.81 -1.91
CA PRO A 705 19.67 -17.05 -1.73
C PRO A 705 18.91 -15.84 -1.18
N ASP A 706 19.58 -14.95 -0.46
CA ASP A 706 18.95 -13.77 0.17
C ASP A 706 18.92 -12.54 -0.73
N LEU A 707 19.50 -12.61 -1.94
CA LEU A 707 19.62 -11.49 -2.86
C LEU A 707 18.26 -10.92 -3.25
N VAL A 708 17.41 -11.74 -3.87
CA VAL A 708 16.08 -11.31 -4.35
C VAL A 708 15.18 -10.89 -3.18
N PRO A 709 15.05 -11.66 -2.07
CA PRO A 709 14.28 -11.23 -0.90
C PRO A 709 14.73 -9.87 -0.33
N THR A 710 16.05 -9.63 -0.30
CA THR A 710 16.59 -8.36 0.20
C THR A 710 16.22 -7.20 -0.70
N LEU A 711 16.31 -7.37 -2.03
CA LEU A 711 15.92 -6.35 -3.00
C LEU A 711 14.42 -6.04 -2.96
N VAL A 712 13.57 -7.06 -2.81
CA VAL A 712 12.11 -6.87 -2.64
C VAL A 712 11.82 -6.06 -1.37
N ALA A 713 12.48 -6.38 -0.26
CA ALA A 713 12.32 -5.64 0.98
C ALA A 713 12.90 -4.21 0.91
N ASP A 714 13.99 -3.98 0.16
CA ASP A 714 14.52 -2.64 -0.11
C ASP A 714 13.52 -1.80 -0.93
N LEU A 715 12.85 -2.39 -1.93
CA LEU A 715 11.79 -1.74 -2.71
C LEU A 715 10.54 -1.43 -1.87
N ALA A 716 10.16 -2.33 -0.96
CA ALA A 716 9.08 -2.09 0.00
C ALA A 716 9.41 -0.92 0.94
N ASP A 717 10.62 -0.89 1.50
CA ASP A 717 11.10 0.20 2.35
C ASP A 717 11.14 1.53 1.60
N ALA A 718 11.62 1.53 0.35
CA ALA A 718 11.66 2.72 -0.52
C ALA A 718 10.25 3.30 -0.77
N THR A 719 9.30 2.42 -1.11
CA THR A 719 7.90 2.80 -1.33
C THR A 719 7.29 3.37 -0.04
N VAL A 720 7.52 2.74 1.12
CA VAL A 720 7.01 3.24 2.41
C VAL A 720 7.58 4.60 2.78
N ASP A 721 8.87 4.80 2.57
CA ASP A 721 9.52 6.09 2.83
C ASP A 721 9.01 7.19 1.89
N ALA A 722 8.77 6.88 0.62
CA ALA A 722 8.16 7.82 -0.33
C ALA A 722 6.74 8.23 0.07
N LEU A 723 5.89 7.28 0.47
CA LEU A 723 4.53 7.55 0.97
C LEU A 723 4.57 8.47 2.20
N ARG A 724 5.49 8.24 3.15
CA ARG A 724 5.65 9.07 4.35
C ARG A 724 6.11 10.50 4.04
N ARG A 725 7.04 10.67 3.09
CA ARG A 725 7.54 12.00 2.73
C ARG A 725 6.47 12.84 2.03
N TYR A 726 5.71 12.24 1.12
CA TYR A 726 4.61 12.92 0.42
C TYR A 726 3.55 13.46 1.38
N THR A 727 3.21 12.69 2.41
CA THR A 727 2.15 13.09 3.35
C THR A 727 2.64 14.13 4.35
N GLY A 728 3.90 14.03 4.78
CA GLY A 728 4.56 15.05 5.59
C GLY A 728 4.77 16.41 4.89
N THR A 729 4.77 16.45 3.55
CA THR A 729 4.78 17.71 2.78
C THR A 729 3.37 18.24 2.51
N ALA A 730 2.40 17.35 2.24
CA ALA A 730 0.98 17.72 2.09
C ALA A 730 0.39 18.33 3.36
N GLY A 731 0.65 17.75 4.54
CA GLY A 731 0.19 18.28 5.83
C GLY A 731 0.75 19.67 6.15
N ARG A 732 2.03 19.92 5.84
CA ARG A 732 2.65 21.25 6.00
C ARG A 732 2.09 22.31 5.04
N ARG A 733 1.56 21.89 3.88
CA ARG A 733 0.91 22.79 2.91
C ARG A 733 -0.48 23.24 3.39
N ALA A 734 -1.20 22.38 4.10
CA ALA A 734 -2.51 22.68 4.66
C ALA A 734 -2.43 23.62 5.90
N ASP A 735 -1.39 23.47 6.73
CA ASP A 735 -1.26 24.22 7.99
C ASP A 735 -0.56 25.59 7.86
N GLY A 736 -0.09 26.00 6.67
CA GLY A 736 0.80 27.16 6.55
C GLY A 736 0.74 27.93 5.23
N ALA A 737 -0.26 28.79 5.07
CA ALA A 737 -0.32 29.77 3.97
C ALA A 737 0.87 30.78 3.96
N VAL A 738 1.58 30.94 5.09
CA VAL A 738 2.72 31.89 5.23
C VAL A 738 4.09 31.21 5.03
N GLY A 739 4.16 29.87 5.10
CA GLY A 739 5.40 29.11 4.90
C GLY A 739 5.72 28.80 3.43
N ALA A 740 4.69 28.78 2.56
CA ALA A 740 4.84 28.50 1.14
C ALA A 740 5.71 29.54 0.41
N ALA A 741 5.58 30.84 0.77
CA ALA A 741 6.35 31.91 0.14
C ALA A 741 7.85 31.87 0.45
N ARG A 742 8.28 31.23 1.55
CA ARG A 742 9.70 31.09 1.92
C ARG A 742 10.35 29.80 1.38
N ALA A 743 9.53 28.79 1.04
CA ALA A 743 9.99 27.58 0.35
C ALA A 743 10.12 27.81 -1.17
N VAL A 744 9.32 28.71 -1.75
CA VAL A 744 9.38 29.07 -3.17
C VAL A 744 10.64 29.88 -3.53
N SER A 745 11.27 30.58 -2.56
CA SER A 745 12.52 31.33 -2.81
C SER A 745 13.80 30.51 -2.64
N ILE A 746 13.71 29.23 -2.23
CA ILE A 746 14.85 28.30 -2.16
C ILE A 746 14.46 27.00 -2.87
N GLY A 747 14.54 27.00 -4.21
CA GLY A 747 14.77 25.80 -5.03
C GLY A 747 13.75 24.64 -4.95
N ALA A 748 12.47 24.87 -4.70
CA ALA A 748 11.45 23.82 -4.69
C ALA A 748 11.00 23.40 -6.12
N ALA A 749 11.93 22.88 -6.91
CA ALA A 749 11.63 22.11 -8.14
C ALA A 749 12.07 20.67 -7.89
N GLY A 750 11.15 19.79 -7.47
CA GLY A 750 11.50 18.37 -7.28
C GLY A 750 10.61 17.57 -6.32
N THR A 751 9.64 18.18 -5.62
CA THR A 751 8.64 17.37 -4.90
C THR A 751 7.64 16.79 -5.89
N PRO A 752 7.45 15.46 -5.94
CA PRO A 752 6.46 14.84 -6.81
C PRO A 752 5.06 15.41 -6.49
N SER A 753 4.34 15.85 -7.52
CA SER A 753 2.99 16.43 -7.40
C SER A 753 1.93 15.39 -7.08
N THR A 754 2.22 14.11 -7.35
CA THR A 754 1.31 12.98 -7.11
C THR A 754 1.99 11.87 -6.32
N MET A 755 1.17 11.07 -5.63
CA MET A 755 1.64 9.90 -4.87
C MET A 755 2.31 8.87 -5.80
N GLU A 756 1.80 8.68 -7.00
CA GLU A 756 2.33 7.77 -8.02
C GLU A 756 3.76 8.18 -8.44
N ALA A 757 3.99 9.47 -8.71
CA ALA A 757 5.31 9.98 -9.04
C ALA A 757 6.32 9.77 -7.90
N ALA A 758 5.86 9.85 -6.63
CA ALA A 758 6.72 9.58 -5.47
C ALA A 758 7.17 8.12 -5.41
N VAL A 759 6.26 7.16 -5.68
CA VAL A 759 6.60 5.72 -5.72
C VAL A 759 7.53 5.41 -6.90
N ARG A 760 7.26 5.97 -8.08
CA ARG A 760 8.12 5.83 -9.26
C ARG A 760 9.55 6.32 -8.99
N GLN A 761 9.67 7.49 -8.37
CA GLN A 761 10.97 8.05 -7.99
C GLN A 761 11.70 7.17 -6.97
N ALA A 762 10.98 6.49 -6.07
CA ALA A 762 11.55 5.57 -5.10
C ALA A 762 12.17 4.32 -5.77
N ILE A 763 11.48 3.73 -6.76
CA ILE A 763 11.98 2.59 -7.54
C ILE A 763 13.24 3.00 -8.32
N VAL A 764 13.23 4.18 -8.94
CA VAL A 764 14.40 4.72 -9.65
C VAL A 764 15.57 4.95 -8.68
N ALA A 765 15.32 5.55 -7.52
CA ALA A 765 16.35 5.77 -6.51
C ALA A 765 16.96 4.45 -6.01
N ALA A 766 16.14 3.41 -5.82
CA ALA A 766 16.62 2.08 -5.46
C ALA A 766 17.50 1.46 -6.56
N ARG A 767 17.11 1.58 -7.83
CA ARG A 767 17.92 1.12 -8.97
C ARG A 767 19.26 1.84 -9.06
N VAL A 768 19.25 3.16 -8.88
CA VAL A 768 20.46 3.99 -8.88
C VAL A 768 21.38 3.60 -7.72
N HIS A 769 20.83 3.36 -6.53
CA HIS A 769 21.60 2.91 -5.39
C HIS A 769 22.28 1.55 -5.65
N LEU A 770 21.52 0.56 -6.15
CA LEU A 770 22.04 -0.77 -6.49
C LEU A 770 23.17 -0.71 -7.55
N ARG A 771 23.07 0.20 -8.52
CA ARG A 771 24.11 0.40 -9.54
C ARG A 771 25.40 0.98 -8.97
N HIS A 772 25.32 1.95 -8.06
CA HIS A 772 26.50 2.67 -7.57
C HIS A 772 27.15 2.05 -6.34
N ASN A 773 26.36 1.48 -5.42
CA ASN A 773 26.85 1.03 -4.12
C ASN A 773 26.87 -0.50 -3.99
N GLY A 774 26.27 -1.23 -4.94
CA GLY A 774 26.07 -2.67 -4.86
C GLY A 774 24.95 -3.05 -3.89
N VAL A 775 24.80 -4.36 -3.65
CA VAL A 775 23.72 -4.91 -2.80
C VAL A 775 24.13 -5.13 -1.34
N VAL A 776 25.39 -4.95 -0.98
CA VAL A 776 25.87 -5.18 0.40
C VAL A 776 25.57 -4.01 1.36
N PRO A 777 25.76 -2.73 1.00
CA PRO A 777 25.46 -1.60 1.89
C PRO A 777 23.98 -1.23 1.85
N ALA A 778 23.35 -1.08 3.01
CA ALA A 778 21.91 -0.82 3.09
C ALA A 778 21.58 0.55 2.46
N PRO A 779 20.54 0.65 1.62
CA PRO A 779 20.15 1.94 1.07
C PRO A 779 19.69 2.91 2.17
N PRO A 780 19.74 4.24 1.93
CA PRO A 780 19.43 5.23 2.96
C PRO A 780 17.97 5.18 3.44
N PHE A 781 17.07 4.62 2.62
CA PHE A 781 15.67 4.40 2.94
C PHE A 781 15.40 3.04 3.60
N ALA A 782 16.37 2.14 3.68
CA ALA A 782 16.19 0.86 4.36
C ALA A 782 15.98 1.04 5.86
N ARG A 783 15.09 0.21 6.42
CA ARG A 783 14.83 0.17 7.84
C ARG A 783 16.05 -0.25 8.65
N ARG A 784 16.36 0.51 9.71
CA ARG A 784 17.54 0.29 10.57
C ARG A 784 17.45 -0.97 11.43
N ASP A 785 16.23 -1.45 11.69
CA ASP A 785 15.96 -2.63 12.51
C ASP A 785 15.99 -3.95 11.73
N ARG A 786 16.08 -3.89 10.40
CA ARG A 786 16.16 -5.08 9.55
C ARG A 786 17.59 -5.61 9.51
N LEU A 787 17.77 -6.87 9.90
CA LEU A 787 19.02 -7.59 9.70
C LEU A 787 19.20 -7.87 8.21
N ARG A 788 20.32 -7.44 7.64
CA ARG A 788 20.68 -7.72 6.26
C ARG A 788 21.56 -8.97 6.22
N GLY A 789 21.37 -9.81 5.20
CA GLY A 789 22.22 -10.98 4.96
C GLY A 789 23.70 -10.61 4.86
N ASP A 790 24.57 -11.54 5.21
CA ASP A 790 26.01 -11.36 5.05
C ASP A 790 26.40 -11.32 3.55
N PRO A 791 27.62 -10.88 3.20
CA PRO A 791 28.05 -10.82 1.80
C PRO A 791 27.96 -12.18 1.08
N THR A 792 28.03 -13.29 1.80
CA THR A 792 27.91 -14.64 1.22
C THR A 792 26.46 -14.95 0.86
N ALA A 793 25.51 -14.59 1.70
CA ALA A 793 24.08 -14.76 1.45
C ALA A 793 23.56 -13.82 0.34
N LEU A 794 24.20 -12.66 0.13
CA LEU A 794 23.81 -11.69 -0.89
C LEU A 794 24.55 -11.86 -2.23
N LEU A 795 25.86 -12.02 -2.20
CA LEU A 795 26.71 -12.08 -3.41
C LEU A 795 27.08 -13.51 -3.79
N GLY A 796 26.94 -14.49 -2.89
CA GLY A 796 27.44 -15.86 -3.09
C GLY A 796 28.94 -15.99 -2.88
N ILE A 797 29.63 -14.95 -2.40
CA ILE A 797 31.09 -14.93 -2.22
C ILE A 797 31.42 -14.83 -0.73
N GLY A 798 32.34 -15.67 -0.27
CA GLY A 798 32.86 -15.67 1.10
C GLY A 798 33.54 -14.35 1.49
N SER A 799 33.23 -13.84 2.68
CA SER A 799 33.94 -12.70 3.32
C SER A 799 35.46 -12.94 3.50
N GLN A 800 35.87 -14.21 3.37
CA GLN A 800 37.25 -14.67 3.36
C GLN A 800 38.11 -14.02 2.27
N ARG A 801 37.58 -13.80 1.06
CA ARG A 801 38.34 -13.16 -0.02
C ARG A 801 38.66 -11.70 0.27
N VAL A 802 37.75 -10.99 0.94
CA VAL A 802 38.01 -9.62 1.40
C VAL A 802 39.14 -9.60 2.41
N ARG A 803 39.19 -10.58 3.31
CA ARG A 803 40.29 -10.72 4.28
C ARG A 803 41.64 -10.99 3.60
N GLU A 804 41.67 -11.86 2.60
CA GLU A 804 42.87 -12.14 1.80
C GLU A 804 43.34 -10.93 0.97
N ALA A 805 42.40 -10.12 0.47
CA ALA A 805 42.71 -8.88 -0.24
C ALA A 805 43.38 -7.83 0.67
N LEU A 806 43.03 -7.81 1.97
CA LEU A 806 43.57 -6.87 2.96
C LEU A 806 44.88 -7.34 3.62
N ASN A 807 45.27 -8.61 3.47
CA ASN A 807 46.48 -9.17 4.06
C ASN A 807 47.73 -8.87 3.19
N THR A 808 48.48 -7.83 3.54
CA THR A 808 49.66 -7.36 2.79
C THR A 808 50.95 -8.18 2.99
N ARG A 809 50.95 -9.22 3.84
CA ARG A 809 52.13 -10.04 4.19
C ARG A 809 52.43 -11.18 3.22
N GLU A 810 51.47 -11.64 2.43
CA GLU A 810 51.70 -12.71 1.45
C GLU A 810 52.38 -12.18 0.18
N GLN A 811 53.36 -12.91 -0.35
CA GLN A 811 54.11 -12.52 -1.56
C GLN A 811 53.22 -12.36 -2.80
N GLN A 812 52.07 -13.04 -2.83
CA GLN A 812 51.03 -12.95 -3.86
C GLN A 812 50.08 -11.76 -3.68
N ALA A 813 50.17 -11.02 -2.56
CA ALA A 813 49.27 -9.93 -2.19
C ALA A 813 49.86 -8.51 -2.39
N ARG A 814 50.98 -8.37 -3.12
CA ARG A 814 51.66 -7.08 -3.30
C ARG A 814 50.94 -6.19 -4.33
N PRO A 815 50.74 -4.88 -4.05
CA PRO A 815 50.16 -3.96 -5.01
C PRO A 815 51.07 -3.78 -6.23
N LEU A 816 50.46 -3.74 -7.42
CA LEU A 816 51.17 -3.66 -8.70
C LEU A 816 51.36 -2.18 -9.07
N LEU A 817 52.57 -1.81 -9.48
CA LEU A 817 52.89 -0.43 -9.85
C LEU A 817 52.45 -0.15 -11.29
N LEU A 818 51.59 0.84 -11.49
CA LEU A 818 51.08 1.29 -12.80
C LEU A 818 52.09 2.20 -13.53
N CYS A 819 53.36 1.83 -13.49
CA CYS A 819 54.46 2.54 -14.13
C CYS A 819 55.33 1.53 -14.90
N PRO A 820 55.60 1.75 -16.19
CA PRO A 820 56.38 0.82 -16.98
C PRO A 820 57.84 0.79 -16.49
N PRO A 821 58.56 -0.33 -16.69
CA PRO A 821 59.96 -0.48 -16.25
C PRO A 821 60.88 0.65 -16.70
N ALA A 822 60.65 1.20 -17.89
CA ALA A 822 61.41 2.29 -18.49
C ALA A 822 61.29 3.64 -17.76
N GLN A 823 60.36 3.78 -16.80
CA GLN A 823 60.06 5.01 -16.09
C GLN A 823 60.20 4.88 -14.56
N LEU A 824 60.54 3.69 -14.04
CA LEU A 824 60.78 3.46 -12.61
C LEU A 824 61.93 4.31 -12.03
N SER A 825 62.87 4.76 -12.87
CA SER A 825 63.95 5.66 -12.47
C SER A 825 63.46 7.04 -12.03
N LEU A 826 62.23 7.42 -12.39
CA LEU A 826 61.61 8.70 -12.07
C LEU A 826 60.96 8.72 -10.68
N LEU A 827 60.80 7.56 -10.03
CA LEU A 827 60.14 7.41 -8.73
C LEU A 827 61.15 7.52 -7.58
N SER A 828 60.71 8.10 -6.45
CA SER A 828 61.51 8.14 -5.23
C SER A 828 61.86 6.73 -4.77
N ARG A 829 63.09 6.55 -4.27
CA ARG A 829 63.58 5.29 -3.70
C ARG A 829 63.43 5.24 -2.19
N ASP A 830 63.00 6.33 -1.56
CA ASP A 830 62.82 6.38 -0.11
C ASP A 830 61.52 5.65 0.28
N PRO A 831 61.60 4.53 1.02
CA PRO A 831 60.41 3.84 1.50
C PRO A 831 59.59 4.68 2.49
N ALA A 832 60.21 5.63 3.21
CA ALA A 832 59.54 6.49 4.19
C ALA A 832 58.65 7.57 3.55
N GLU A 833 58.93 7.94 2.30
CA GLU A 833 58.11 8.87 1.53
C GLU A 833 56.89 8.18 0.89
N THR A 834 56.86 6.85 0.91
CA THR A 834 55.76 6.09 0.31
C THR A 834 54.58 6.00 1.28
N ARG A 835 53.38 6.32 0.80
CA ARG A 835 52.15 6.25 1.60
C ARG A 835 51.26 5.09 1.15
N SER A 836 50.64 4.39 2.09
CA SER A 836 49.67 3.32 1.83
C SER A 836 48.29 3.72 2.34
N ILE A 837 47.27 3.32 1.60
CA ILE A 837 45.86 3.47 1.94
C ILE A 837 45.23 2.10 1.76
N THR A 838 44.78 1.51 2.86
CA THR A 838 43.97 0.30 2.84
C THR A 838 42.50 0.70 2.91
N PHE A 839 41.63 0.14 2.07
CA PHE A 839 40.20 0.45 2.05
C PHE A 839 39.35 -0.82 2.00
N ALA A 840 38.18 -0.78 2.63
CA ALA A 840 37.24 -1.89 2.68
C ALA A 840 35.80 -1.41 2.90
N PRO A 841 34.78 -2.18 2.49
CA PRO A 841 33.39 -1.83 2.74
C PRO A 841 33.05 -1.75 4.23
N GLN A 842 32.32 -0.72 4.63
CA GLN A 842 31.83 -0.57 6.01
C GLN A 842 30.98 -1.77 6.47
N ALA A 843 30.27 -2.44 5.54
CA ALA A 843 29.39 -3.56 5.84
C ALA A 843 30.14 -4.82 6.32
N VAL A 844 31.42 -4.98 5.97
CA VAL A 844 32.25 -6.13 6.42
C VAL A 844 33.09 -5.82 7.64
N ARG A 845 32.96 -4.60 8.20
CA ARG A 845 33.78 -4.12 9.31
C ARG A 845 33.74 -5.06 10.52
N SER A 846 32.57 -5.51 10.93
CA SER A 846 32.42 -6.44 12.06
C SER A 846 33.15 -7.77 11.83
N VAL A 847 33.11 -8.30 10.61
CA VAL A 847 33.78 -9.55 10.23
C VAL A 847 35.31 -9.37 10.20
N VAL A 848 35.79 -8.25 9.67
CA VAL A 848 37.22 -7.93 9.59
C VAL A 848 37.81 -7.60 10.97
N GLU A 849 37.08 -6.87 11.81
CA GLU A 849 37.49 -6.54 13.18
C GLU A 849 37.46 -7.77 14.10
N ALA A 850 36.45 -8.65 13.98
CA ALA A 850 36.37 -9.88 14.78
C ALA A 850 37.47 -10.90 14.45
N ALA A 851 38.02 -10.86 13.23
CA ALA A 851 39.09 -11.77 12.79
C ALA A 851 40.51 -11.22 13.06
N ARG A 852 40.66 -9.99 13.60
CA ARG A 852 41.96 -9.46 14.00
C ARG A 852 42.40 -10.13 15.30
N PRO A 853 43.57 -10.79 15.36
CA PRO A 853 44.08 -11.31 16.61
C PRO A 853 44.45 -10.16 17.57
N ASP A 854 44.11 -10.31 18.85
CA ASP A 854 44.54 -9.44 19.94
C ASP A 854 46.08 -9.37 19.98
N GLY A 855 46.66 -8.22 19.63
CA GLY A 855 48.12 -8.03 19.61
C GLY A 855 48.71 -7.30 18.39
N PHE A 856 47.89 -6.71 17.52
CA PHE A 856 48.31 -5.97 16.32
C PHE A 856 48.84 -4.54 16.60
N ASP A 857 49.67 -4.36 17.64
CA ASP A 857 50.09 -3.01 18.09
C ASP A 857 51.61 -2.74 18.07
N HIS A 858 52.45 -3.57 17.45
CA HIS A 858 53.92 -3.41 17.52
C HIS A 858 54.65 -3.37 16.17
N ASP A 859 54.18 -2.52 15.24
CA ASP A 859 55.10 -1.83 14.33
C ASP A 859 54.45 -0.53 13.85
N GLY A 860 55.10 0.61 14.11
CA GLY A 860 54.51 1.96 14.20
C GLY A 860 53.99 2.62 12.92
N THR A 861 53.36 1.88 12.01
CA THR A 861 52.56 2.42 10.90
C THR A 861 51.18 1.75 10.92
N ALA A 862 50.30 2.29 11.77
CA ALA A 862 48.89 1.90 11.77
C ALA A 862 48.24 2.37 10.46
N ASP A 863 48.23 1.52 9.44
CA ASP A 863 47.54 1.75 8.18
C ASP A 863 46.03 1.85 8.49
N ARG A 864 45.52 3.08 8.61
CA ARG A 864 44.13 3.35 8.95
C ARG A 864 43.25 2.88 7.80
N VAL A 865 42.47 1.81 8.02
CA VAL A 865 41.51 1.32 7.02
C VAL A 865 40.46 2.40 6.76
N VAL A 866 40.33 2.80 5.49
CA VAL A 866 39.27 3.68 5.01
C VAL A 866 38.03 2.83 4.77
N TRP A 867 37.02 3.01 5.62
CA TRP A 867 35.74 2.32 5.48
C TRP A 867 34.87 3.03 4.45
N THR A 868 34.55 2.36 3.35
CA THR A 868 33.76 2.91 2.25
C THR A 868 32.28 2.64 2.47
N ALA A 869 31.42 3.61 2.12
CA ALA A 869 29.98 3.37 2.03
C ALA A 869 29.62 2.40 0.89
N SER A 870 30.45 2.35 -0.16
CA SER A 870 30.32 1.37 -1.24
C SER A 870 30.66 -0.04 -0.76
N GLY A 871 29.86 -1.02 -1.18
CA GLY A 871 30.07 -2.45 -0.96
C GLY A 871 31.08 -3.11 -1.92
N ARG A 872 31.48 -2.38 -2.96
CA ARG A 872 32.05 -2.96 -4.19
C ARG A 872 33.56 -3.19 -4.15
N PHE A 873 34.33 -2.40 -3.41
CA PHE A 873 35.79 -2.43 -3.51
C PHE A 873 36.46 -2.66 -2.16
N ALA A 874 37.46 -3.54 -2.15
CA ALA A 874 38.39 -3.71 -1.03
C ALA A 874 39.82 -3.87 -1.55
N GLY A 875 40.82 -3.37 -0.84
CA GLY A 875 42.20 -3.53 -1.26
C GLY A 875 43.16 -2.51 -0.67
N SER A 876 44.31 -2.37 -1.32
CA SER A 876 45.38 -1.47 -0.90
C SER A 876 45.89 -0.65 -2.08
N LEU A 877 46.05 0.65 -1.84
CA LEU A 877 46.61 1.62 -2.77
C LEU A 877 47.89 2.20 -2.15
N ARG A 878 48.97 2.26 -2.93
CA ARG A 878 50.26 2.80 -2.53
C ARG A 878 50.64 3.96 -3.45
N LEU A 879 50.95 5.11 -2.85
CA LEU A 879 51.33 6.35 -3.52
C LEU A 879 52.85 6.51 -3.42
N ILE A 880 53.54 6.44 -4.57
CA ILE A 880 54.99 6.57 -4.65
C ILE A 880 55.33 7.95 -5.24
N PRO A 881 55.89 8.89 -4.46
CA PRO A 881 56.20 10.22 -4.97
C PRO A 881 57.27 10.18 -6.06
N LEU A 882 57.23 11.16 -6.97
CA LEU A 882 58.26 11.33 -7.99
C LEU A 882 59.54 11.93 -7.37
N ARG A 883 60.70 11.63 -7.97
CA ARG A 883 61.97 12.23 -7.54
C ARG A 883 61.97 13.73 -7.73
N THR A 884 62.69 14.42 -6.85
CA THR A 884 62.98 15.85 -6.98
C THR A 884 63.60 16.16 -8.36
N GLY A 885 63.04 17.14 -9.05
CA GLY A 885 63.49 17.56 -10.39
C GLY A 885 62.84 16.86 -11.59
N VAL A 886 61.98 15.85 -11.35
CA VAL A 886 61.16 15.23 -12.42
C VAL A 886 59.91 16.06 -12.71
N VAL A 887 59.38 16.76 -11.70
CA VAL A 887 58.20 17.62 -11.82
C VAL A 887 58.65 19.06 -12.09
N GLU A 888 58.19 19.63 -13.19
CA GLU A 888 58.44 21.02 -13.60
C GLU A 888 57.12 21.81 -13.56
N SER A 889 57.12 22.97 -12.88
CA SER A 889 55.94 23.84 -12.82
C SER A 889 56.04 24.90 -13.91
N VAL A 890 55.02 24.97 -14.77
CA VAL A 890 54.94 25.94 -15.85
C VAL A 890 53.89 26.98 -15.49
N ARG A 891 54.27 28.27 -15.48
CA ARG A 891 53.32 29.38 -15.43
C ARG A 891 52.86 29.65 -16.86
N VAL A 892 51.66 29.18 -17.22
CA VAL A 892 51.04 29.52 -18.50
C VAL A 892 50.52 30.96 -18.38
N ARG A 893 51.14 31.90 -19.10
CA ARG A 893 50.61 33.27 -19.26
C ARG A 893 49.83 33.30 -20.56
N THR A 894 48.50 33.30 -20.49
CA THR A 894 47.65 33.57 -21.64
C THR A 894 47.70 35.07 -21.93
N TRP A 895 48.46 35.45 -22.95
CA TRP A 895 48.32 36.79 -23.52
C TRP A 895 47.00 36.77 -24.29
N ALA A 896 46.00 37.50 -23.80
CA ALA A 896 44.80 37.74 -24.57
C ALA A 896 45.20 38.43 -25.88
N ASP A 897 44.97 37.79 -27.01
CA ASP A 897 45.15 38.37 -28.34
C ASP A 897 44.23 39.60 -28.46
N GLY A 898 44.82 40.76 -28.20
CA GLY A 898 44.20 42.06 -28.30
C GLY A 898 43.97 42.41 -29.76
N ASN A 899 42.77 42.12 -30.26
CA ASN A 899 42.26 42.77 -31.45
C ASN A 899 41.83 44.21 -31.07
N GLY A 900 42.82 45.08 -30.90
CA GLY A 900 42.64 46.49 -30.58
C GLY A 900 43.57 47.33 -31.44
N LYS A 901 43.02 47.92 -32.50
CA LYS A 901 43.72 48.84 -33.41
C LYS A 901 44.45 49.93 -32.62
N TYR A 902 45.69 50.16 -33.06
CA TYR A 902 46.48 51.39 -32.95
C TYR A 902 45.72 52.64 -32.46
N THR A 903 46.17 53.18 -31.34
CA THR A 903 46.44 54.61 -31.21
C THR A 903 47.74 54.82 -30.45
N ASP A 904 48.68 55.41 -31.16
CA ASP A 904 49.93 55.98 -30.70
C ASP A 904 49.66 57.07 -29.64
N ASN A 905 50.26 56.97 -28.44
CA ASN A 905 50.91 58.10 -27.78
C ASN A 905 51.72 57.70 -26.52
N GLU A 906 53.02 57.97 -26.62
CA GLU A 906 53.92 58.54 -25.60
C GLU A 906 54.25 57.81 -24.27
N ARG A 907 55.47 57.23 -24.29
CA ARG A 907 56.61 57.42 -23.35
C ARG A 907 56.36 57.96 -21.93
N SER A 908 56.60 57.10 -20.95
CA SER A 908 57.57 57.20 -19.82
C SER A 908 57.19 56.10 -18.82
N GLY A 909 58.00 55.12 -18.43
CA GLY A 909 59.43 55.15 -18.13
C GLY A 909 59.60 55.12 -16.61
N GLU A 910 59.51 53.95 -15.96
CA GLU A 910 60.37 53.63 -14.81
C GLU A 910 60.31 52.14 -14.42
N VAL A 911 61.50 51.60 -14.23
CA VAL A 911 61.84 50.24 -13.81
C VAL A 911 62.24 50.34 -12.35
N THR A 912 61.69 49.48 -11.48
CA THR A 912 62.43 49.08 -10.27
C THR A 912 62.00 47.70 -9.78
N TRP A 913 63.07 46.93 -9.53
CA TRP A 913 63.30 45.58 -9.01
C TRP A 913 62.30 44.95 -8.04
#